data_AF-B0PBK3-F1
#
_entry.id   AF-B0PBK3-F1
#
_cell.length_a   1.000
_cell.length_b   1.000
_cell.length_c   1.000
_cell.angle_alpha   90.00
_cell.angle_beta   90.00
_cell.angle_gamma   90.00
#
_symmetry.space_group_name_H-M   'P 1'
#
loop_
_entity.id
_entity.type
_entity.pdbx_description
1 polymer ?
#
loop_
_entity_poly.entity_id
_entity_poly.type
_entity_poly.pdbx_seq_one_letter_code
_entity_poly.pdbx_strand_id
1 'polypeptide(L)'
;MSEIYNQEYYHTDCGPIPYEEPEQWEIFFGAIADRIVQDLRPRTVLDAGCAMGYLVAALRERGVEAYGIDISDYAICCVREDIRPYCAVGSLLDPLPEGLPEQYDVVVTIEVLEHLYADAGEKAIQNLCSLADTVIFSSSPDDFTEKTHLNVQQREYWARLFAENGFYDDLNYRPTYITYHAACYRKKSDVLRQIEDYERNIRLMDGLHRDMLEQAAKRPFQANLYWAGNEEGFSEAQTLHYIGDERDGQVRMEVRLPKVSALRFDPAEKSCIVEDLHVYSDIGTLRAVPENGIEWLGYTIFLEQDPRFRIELEGKAVSSLTIRAHVLPLQYPENTEMLAQLFADWEDAKREQNRLNEELSRREGAYRSAVAGQEAVQQAQLKQQEEQYQTQLKQQEEQHQTQLETSRRRIVQLEKDKRAMQEELAHYKTHYHAAIVQREELKRKLSDSEQAYSEISNAFFWKITWIFRVIVDMVKRPFIKTRYGRLFGKGMRSLKKNGLRNTWRKVRDWRKHRQNFAGLANKPLFTKEELEAQRHVRFSRDVKFSIVVPLYNTPLQFLHEMIRSVLDQTYGNWELCMADGSDAQHGNVEQACKKYCQKDSRVHYLKLDKNLGISGNTNACLEMATGNYIGLFDHDDLLHPAALFEVMWAICEQDADFIYTDENTFHDKPEDAYCPAFKPDYAPDTLRSYNYICHFTVFSKKLLEKTGGGFRSECDGSQDYDLVLRLTEKASHIVHIPKILYYWRSHSNSVASDISAKPYTVTAAKLALSEHLARIGLPGEVLDAVLPSTYKIQYEIIGKPLVSILIPNKDYADDLYKCITSICTKTTYPAWEIIIIENNSTEQKTFDYYEQVQNDNRIQVIQWENEFNYAAVNNWGAQYARGEHLLLLNNDVEVITPDWIEQMLMFSQRRDVGAVGCMLYYPDDTVQHAGVILGIGGVAGHAHKHFFRNDYGYMSRMTIAQNYSAVTAACMMIRRDVWDEMQGLDEAFQVAFNDVDLCMRIRQAGYLIVWTPYAELYHYESKSRGYEDTPKKQKRFEGEVRRFQSRWAKELADGDPYYNPNLTLDREDFSLK
;
A
#
# COMPACT_ATOMS: atom_id res chain seq x y z
N MET A 1 1.43 -38.12 -16.82
CA MET A 1 1.82 -36.76 -16.42
C MET A 1 3.34 -36.59 -16.39
N SER A 2 4.12 -37.49 -15.78
CA SER A 2 5.61 -37.40 -15.77
C SER A 2 6.26 -37.25 -17.16
N GLU A 3 5.71 -37.84 -18.23
CA GLU A 3 6.24 -37.71 -19.60
C GLU A 3 6.03 -36.31 -20.23
N ILE A 4 5.12 -35.50 -19.69
CA ILE A 4 4.78 -34.15 -20.17
C ILE A 4 5.78 -33.13 -19.58
N TYR A 5 6.09 -33.25 -18.29
CA TYR A 5 7.02 -32.37 -17.57
C TYR A 5 8.47 -32.80 -17.76
N ASN A 6 8.93 -32.79 -19.01
CA ASN A 6 10.28 -33.18 -19.41
C ASN A 6 11.18 -31.94 -19.64
N GLN A 7 12.38 -32.14 -20.18
CA GLN A 7 13.32 -31.06 -20.47
C GLN A 7 12.74 -29.94 -21.36
N GLU A 8 11.91 -30.29 -22.35
CA GLU A 8 11.33 -29.30 -23.26
C GLU A 8 10.38 -28.37 -22.50
N TYR A 9 9.54 -28.92 -21.63
CA TYR A 9 8.60 -28.14 -20.80
C TYR A 9 9.29 -27.07 -19.95
N TYR A 10 10.34 -27.44 -19.21
CA TYR A 10 11.07 -26.49 -18.35
C TYR A 10 11.89 -25.45 -19.13
N HIS A 11 12.17 -25.73 -20.40
CA HIS A 11 12.91 -24.83 -21.29
C HIS A 11 12.02 -23.85 -22.04
N THR A 12 10.81 -24.24 -22.45
CA THR A 12 9.96 -23.46 -23.38
C THR A 12 8.59 -23.05 -22.84
N ASP A 13 8.05 -23.75 -21.84
CA ASP A 13 6.64 -23.61 -21.45
C ASP A 13 6.45 -23.02 -20.03
N CYS A 14 7.53 -22.69 -19.31
CA CYS A 14 7.49 -22.06 -17.98
C CYS A 14 7.57 -20.51 -17.98
N GLY A 15 7.21 -19.86 -19.10
CA GLY A 15 7.24 -18.41 -19.26
C GLY A 15 8.46 -17.89 -20.06
N PRO A 16 8.72 -16.57 -20.08
CA PRO A 16 9.74 -15.96 -20.94
C PRO A 16 11.20 -16.27 -20.53
N ILE A 17 11.40 -16.81 -19.32
CA ILE A 17 12.71 -17.18 -18.76
C ILE A 17 12.69 -18.69 -18.47
N PRO A 18 13.59 -19.48 -19.06
CA PRO A 18 13.69 -20.91 -18.79
C PRO A 18 13.97 -21.22 -17.32
N TYR A 19 13.44 -22.34 -16.80
CA TYR A 19 13.66 -22.75 -15.41
C TYR A 19 15.11 -23.19 -15.14
N GLU A 20 15.86 -23.51 -16.20
CA GLU A 20 17.29 -23.81 -16.13
C GLU A 20 18.20 -22.58 -15.90
N GLU A 21 17.67 -21.35 -15.89
CA GLU A 21 18.44 -20.13 -15.62
C GLU A 21 18.38 -19.74 -14.12
N PRO A 22 19.34 -20.18 -13.28
CA PRO A 22 19.20 -20.10 -11.83
C PRO A 22 19.18 -18.67 -11.27
N GLU A 23 19.85 -17.71 -11.91
CA GLU A 23 20.02 -16.35 -11.36
C GLU A 23 18.69 -15.65 -11.05
N GLN A 24 17.67 -15.80 -11.91
CA GLN A 24 16.39 -15.11 -11.74
C GLN A 24 15.46 -15.87 -10.77
N TRP A 25 15.46 -17.21 -10.83
CA TRP A 25 14.63 -18.05 -9.97
C TRP A 25 15.14 -18.10 -8.53
N GLU A 26 16.46 -18.05 -8.31
CA GLU A 26 17.05 -17.95 -6.96
C GLU A 26 16.67 -16.62 -6.28
N ILE A 27 16.62 -15.52 -7.02
CA ILE A 27 16.17 -14.21 -6.51
C ILE A 27 14.68 -14.26 -6.17
N PHE A 28 13.85 -14.76 -7.11
CA PHE A 28 12.40 -14.84 -6.95
C PHE A 28 11.99 -15.73 -5.76
N PHE A 29 12.47 -16.99 -5.73
CA PHE A 29 12.18 -17.91 -4.65
C PHE A 29 12.89 -17.54 -3.34
N GLY A 30 14.02 -16.84 -3.41
CA GLY A 30 14.67 -16.22 -2.26
C GLY A 30 13.75 -15.21 -1.55
N ALA A 31 13.13 -14.31 -2.30
CA ALA A 31 12.18 -13.33 -1.76
C ALA A 31 10.93 -14.01 -1.18
N ILE A 32 10.41 -15.06 -1.83
CA ILE A 32 9.29 -15.85 -1.31
C ILE A 32 9.69 -16.52 0.01
N ALA A 33 10.86 -17.14 0.08
CA ALA A 33 11.37 -17.78 1.29
C ALA A 33 11.54 -16.77 2.45
N ASP A 34 12.08 -15.57 2.17
CA ASP A 34 12.21 -14.49 3.16
C ASP A 34 10.85 -14.14 3.80
N ARG A 35 9.82 -13.96 2.97
CA ARG A 35 8.46 -13.64 3.44
C ARG A 35 7.84 -14.78 4.24
N ILE A 36 7.96 -16.02 3.77
CA ILE A 36 7.44 -17.19 4.49
C ILE A 36 8.11 -17.33 5.87
N VAL A 37 9.43 -17.18 5.94
CA VAL A 37 10.18 -17.25 7.20
C VAL A 37 9.83 -16.09 8.13
N GLN A 38 9.74 -14.87 7.59
CA GLN A 38 9.42 -13.67 8.37
C GLN A 38 8.00 -13.72 8.94
N ASP A 39 7.02 -14.06 8.11
CA ASP A 39 5.60 -13.90 8.42
C ASP A 39 5.03 -15.12 9.16
N LEU A 40 5.47 -16.33 8.81
CA LEU A 40 4.92 -17.58 9.37
C LEU A 40 5.87 -18.30 10.33
N ARG A 41 7.19 -18.04 10.24
CA ARG A 41 8.25 -18.67 11.08
C ARG A 41 8.13 -20.20 11.18
N PRO A 42 7.94 -20.93 10.07
CA PRO A 42 7.80 -22.39 10.12
C PRO A 42 9.13 -23.05 10.48
N ARG A 43 9.08 -24.17 11.22
CA ARG A 43 10.23 -25.06 11.42
C ARG A 43 10.36 -26.05 10.27
N THR A 44 9.23 -26.57 9.79
CA THR A 44 9.17 -27.52 8.68
C THR A 44 8.27 -27.00 7.56
N VAL A 45 8.74 -27.12 6.31
CA VAL A 45 7.98 -26.71 5.12
C VAL A 45 8.01 -27.82 4.07
N LEU A 46 6.85 -28.09 3.47
CA LEU A 46 6.75 -28.88 2.24
C LEU A 46 6.47 -27.95 1.06
N ASP A 47 7.33 -27.98 0.06
CA ASP A 47 7.11 -27.39 -1.25
C ASP A 47 6.52 -28.44 -2.19
N ALA A 48 5.20 -28.35 -2.40
CA ALA A 48 4.38 -29.29 -3.14
C ALA A 48 4.26 -28.84 -4.61
N GLY A 49 5.09 -29.44 -5.47
CA GLY A 49 5.38 -29.00 -6.84
C GLY A 49 6.67 -28.18 -6.92
N CYS A 50 7.76 -28.70 -6.34
CA CYS A 50 8.98 -27.91 -6.11
C CYS A 50 9.84 -27.66 -7.36
N ALA A 51 9.49 -28.23 -8.52
CA ALA A 51 10.29 -28.17 -9.74
C ALA A 51 11.78 -28.51 -9.48
N MET A 52 12.69 -27.58 -9.77
CA MET A 52 14.15 -27.74 -9.56
C MET A 52 14.61 -27.42 -8.13
N GLY A 53 13.69 -27.23 -7.18
CA GLY A 53 13.97 -27.15 -5.74
C GLY A 53 14.50 -25.79 -5.26
N TYR A 54 14.30 -24.70 -6.01
CA TYR A 54 14.79 -23.36 -5.65
C TYR A 54 14.22 -22.85 -4.32
N LEU A 55 12.91 -23.00 -4.09
CA LEU A 55 12.29 -22.60 -2.82
C LEU A 55 12.77 -23.46 -1.64
N VAL A 56 12.94 -24.77 -1.86
CA VAL A 56 13.51 -25.69 -0.86
C VAL A 56 14.92 -25.25 -0.48
N ALA A 57 15.78 -24.95 -1.45
CA ALA A 57 17.13 -24.47 -1.21
C ALA A 57 17.11 -23.15 -0.41
N ALA A 58 16.32 -22.18 -0.85
CA ALA A 58 16.22 -20.87 -0.22
C ALA A 58 15.71 -20.94 1.23
N LEU A 59 14.74 -21.81 1.53
CA LEU A 59 14.23 -22.04 2.88
C LEU A 59 15.26 -22.73 3.78
N ARG A 60 16.01 -23.72 3.27
CA ARG A 60 17.05 -24.41 4.03
C ARG A 60 18.23 -23.51 4.38
N GLU A 61 18.61 -22.62 3.47
CA GLU A 61 19.64 -21.59 3.72
C GLU A 61 19.23 -20.63 4.84
N ARG A 62 17.92 -20.45 5.05
CA ARG A 62 17.33 -19.65 6.14
C ARG A 62 17.06 -20.44 7.42
N GLY A 63 17.54 -21.68 7.49
CA GLY A 63 17.45 -22.53 8.68
C GLY A 63 16.11 -23.25 8.87
N VAL A 64 15.28 -23.34 7.82
CA VAL A 64 14.04 -24.13 7.83
C VAL A 64 14.31 -25.56 7.38
N GLU A 65 13.71 -26.55 8.04
CA GLU A 65 13.71 -27.93 7.56
C GLU A 65 12.72 -28.08 6.40
N ALA A 66 13.14 -27.65 5.20
CA ALA A 66 12.31 -27.70 4.00
C ALA A 66 12.55 -28.97 3.17
N TYR A 67 11.47 -29.45 2.56
CA TYR A 67 11.41 -30.64 1.71
C TYR A 67 10.60 -30.33 0.44
N GLY A 68 10.92 -30.99 -0.66
CA GLY A 68 10.23 -30.79 -1.94
C GLY A 68 9.74 -32.08 -2.57
N ILE A 69 8.58 -32.02 -3.22
CA ILE A 69 8.10 -33.09 -4.10
C ILE A 69 7.72 -32.53 -5.46
N ASP A 70 8.05 -33.25 -6.53
CA ASP A 70 7.63 -32.94 -7.90
C ASP A 70 7.34 -34.21 -8.69
N ILE A 71 6.40 -34.15 -9.64
CA ILE A 71 6.06 -35.32 -10.47
C ILE A 71 7.11 -35.56 -11.58
N SER A 72 7.95 -34.58 -11.88
CA SER A 72 9.00 -34.65 -12.90
C SER A 72 10.29 -35.24 -12.37
N ASP A 73 10.66 -36.41 -12.90
CA ASP A 73 11.98 -37.02 -12.67
C ASP A 73 13.12 -36.12 -13.19
N TYR A 74 12.89 -35.39 -14.29
CA TYR A 74 13.85 -34.45 -14.86
C TYR A 74 14.11 -33.26 -13.91
N ALA A 75 13.05 -32.66 -13.37
CA ALA A 75 13.19 -31.51 -12.47
C ALA A 75 13.98 -31.88 -11.21
N ILE A 76 13.65 -33.04 -10.61
CA ILE A 76 14.35 -33.56 -9.43
C ILE A 76 15.82 -33.91 -9.75
N CYS A 77 16.13 -34.41 -10.95
CA CYS A 77 17.51 -34.62 -11.39
C CYS A 77 18.32 -33.30 -11.49
N CYS A 78 17.64 -32.19 -11.80
CA CYS A 78 18.25 -30.86 -11.92
C CYS A 78 18.39 -30.12 -10.58
N VAL A 79 17.81 -30.63 -9.49
CA VAL A 79 17.97 -30.05 -8.14
C VAL A 79 19.46 -30.02 -7.74
N ARG A 80 19.86 -28.93 -7.09
CA ARG A 80 21.21 -28.70 -6.53
C ARG A 80 21.68 -29.89 -5.68
N GLU A 81 22.92 -30.34 -5.86
CA GLU A 81 23.42 -31.62 -5.29
C GLU A 81 23.31 -31.72 -3.76
N ASP A 82 23.53 -30.61 -3.04
CA ASP A 82 23.45 -30.53 -1.58
C ASP A 82 22.01 -30.55 -1.04
N ILE A 83 21.03 -30.17 -1.87
CA ILE A 83 19.60 -30.14 -1.51
C ILE A 83 18.86 -31.38 -2.02
N ARG A 84 19.37 -32.06 -3.05
CA ARG A 84 18.77 -33.24 -3.67
C ARG A 84 18.30 -34.33 -2.68
N PRO A 85 18.99 -34.63 -1.55
CA PRO A 85 18.48 -35.59 -0.56
C PRO A 85 17.15 -35.20 0.12
N TYR A 86 16.69 -33.96 -0.02
CA TYR A 86 15.46 -33.42 0.57
C TYR A 86 14.34 -33.23 -0.45
N CYS A 87 14.59 -33.58 -1.72
CA CYS A 87 13.63 -33.50 -2.81
C CYS A 87 13.39 -34.90 -3.38
N ALA A 88 12.13 -35.24 -3.68
CA ALA A 88 11.77 -36.57 -4.18
C ALA A 88 10.76 -36.50 -5.33
N VAL A 89 10.84 -37.48 -6.25
CA VAL A 89 9.81 -37.65 -7.28
C VAL A 89 8.54 -38.19 -6.62
N GLY A 90 7.44 -37.46 -6.72
CA GLY A 90 6.19 -37.76 -6.02
C GLY A 90 4.98 -37.05 -6.61
N SER A 91 3.80 -37.62 -6.41
CA SER A 91 2.52 -37.09 -6.91
C SER A 91 1.67 -36.62 -5.74
N LEU A 92 1.04 -35.44 -5.87
CA LEU A 92 0.13 -34.90 -4.84
C LEU A 92 -1.13 -35.76 -4.65
N LEU A 93 -1.36 -36.74 -5.53
CA LEU A 93 -2.49 -37.67 -5.45
C LEU A 93 -2.17 -38.91 -4.61
N ASP A 94 -0.91 -39.12 -4.28
CA ASP A 94 -0.39 -40.32 -3.63
C ASP A 94 0.20 -39.98 -2.25
N PRO A 95 0.34 -40.95 -1.34
CA PRO A 95 1.07 -40.75 -0.09
C PRO A 95 2.51 -40.26 -0.36
N LEU A 96 3.04 -39.44 0.55
CA LEU A 96 4.41 -38.94 0.43
C LEU A 96 5.43 -40.08 0.34
N PRO A 97 6.51 -39.95 -0.48
CA PRO A 97 7.60 -40.92 -0.56
C PRO A 97 8.22 -41.28 0.81
N GLU A 98 8.65 -42.53 0.97
CA GLU A 98 9.33 -43.01 2.18
C GLU A 98 10.57 -42.15 2.49
N GLY A 99 10.64 -41.58 3.71
CA GLY A 99 11.75 -40.75 4.18
C GLY A 99 11.41 -39.27 4.39
N LEU A 100 10.24 -38.80 3.94
CA LEU A 100 9.73 -37.46 4.22
C LEU A 100 8.90 -37.40 5.53
N PRO A 101 8.85 -36.26 6.24
CA PRO A 101 7.98 -36.08 7.41
C PRO A 101 6.48 -36.32 7.13
N GLU A 102 5.75 -36.82 8.12
CA GLU A 102 4.29 -37.06 8.06
C GLU A 102 3.45 -35.79 8.29
N GLN A 103 4.06 -34.72 8.84
CA GLN A 103 3.41 -33.44 9.14
C GLN A 103 4.39 -32.27 8.95
N TYR A 104 3.86 -31.12 8.52
CA TYR A 104 4.59 -29.89 8.30
C TYR A 104 3.89 -28.71 8.99
N ASP A 105 4.66 -27.68 9.35
CA ASP A 105 4.07 -26.45 9.87
C ASP A 105 3.34 -25.68 8.76
N VAL A 106 3.92 -25.66 7.55
CA VAL A 106 3.36 -25.02 6.37
C VAL A 106 3.56 -25.90 5.14
N VAL A 107 2.51 -26.04 4.34
CA VAL A 107 2.58 -26.58 2.98
C VAL A 107 2.45 -25.42 2.00
N VAL A 108 3.33 -25.36 0.99
CA VAL A 108 3.32 -24.37 -0.08
C VAL A 108 3.06 -25.08 -1.39
N THR A 109 2.12 -24.58 -2.19
CA THR A 109 1.88 -25.07 -3.55
C THR A 109 1.58 -23.87 -4.45
N ILE A 110 2.40 -23.69 -5.48
CA ILE A 110 2.41 -22.49 -6.32
C ILE A 110 2.24 -22.94 -7.77
N GLU A 111 1.11 -22.58 -8.38
CA GLU A 111 0.80 -22.85 -9.80
C GLU A 111 0.90 -24.34 -10.17
N VAL A 112 0.31 -25.22 -9.36
CA VAL A 112 0.37 -26.69 -9.54
C VAL A 112 -0.99 -27.30 -9.82
N LEU A 113 -2.04 -26.82 -9.15
CA LEU A 113 -3.34 -27.51 -9.14
C LEU A 113 -4.20 -27.21 -10.38
N GLU A 114 -3.90 -26.15 -11.12
CA GLU A 114 -4.45 -25.85 -12.45
C GLU A 114 -4.08 -26.93 -13.47
N HIS A 115 -2.96 -27.63 -13.27
CA HIS A 115 -2.52 -28.71 -14.16
C HIS A 115 -3.20 -30.06 -13.89
N LEU A 116 -4.03 -30.14 -12.85
CA LEU A 116 -4.77 -31.36 -12.47
C LEU A 116 -6.21 -31.27 -12.95
N TYR A 117 -6.80 -32.38 -13.39
CA TYR A 117 -8.26 -32.43 -13.56
C TYR A 117 -8.97 -32.15 -12.23
N ALA A 118 -10.19 -31.61 -12.29
CA ALA A 118 -10.94 -31.16 -11.11
C ALA A 118 -11.04 -32.21 -9.97
N ASP A 119 -11.23 -33.49 -10.30
CA ASP A 119 -11.29 -34.60 -9.33
C ASP A 119 -9.92 -34.90 -8.70
N ALA A 120 -8.85 -34.80 -9.48
CA ALA A 120 -7.49 -34.90 -8.99
C ALA A 120 -7.09 -33.68 -8.13
N GLY A 121 -7.51 -32.47 -8.50
CA GLY A 121 -7.31 -31.25 -7.70
C GLY A 121 -7.99 -31.32 -6.33
N GLU A 122 -9.22 -31.84 -6.26
CA GLU A 122 -9.92 -32.10 -5.00
C GLU A 122 -9.13 -33.07 -4.09
N LYS A 123 -8.68 -34.19 -4.65
CA LYS A 123 -7.87 -35.17 -3.91
C LYS A 123 -6.53 -34.58 -3.45
N ALA A 124 -5.88 -33.78 -4.29
CA ALA A 124 -4.65 -33.08 -3.93
C ALA A 124 -4.88 -32.14 -2.73
N ILE A 125 -5.95 -31.33 -2.73
CA ILE A 125 -6.29 -30.46 -1.60
C ILE A 125 -6.54 -31.25 -0.32
N GLN A 126 -7.27 -32.36 -0.40
CA GLN A 126 -7.48 -33.26 0.76
C GLN A 126 -6.15 -33.73 1.34
N ASN A 127 -5.21 -34.16 0.48
CA ASN A 127 -3.87 -34.57 0.90
C ASN A 127 -3.08 -33.40 1.50
N LEU A 128 -3.05 -32.22 0.86
CA LEU A 128 -2.36 -31.04 1.37
C LEU A 128 -2.90 -30.61 2.75
N CYS A 129 -4.23 -30.60 2.93
CA CYS A 129 -4.90 -30.27 4.19
C CYS A 129 -4.65 -31.32 5.30
N SER A 130 -4.28 -32.55 4.91
CA SER A 130 -3.89 -33.59 5.87
C SER A 130 -2.45 -33.42 6.36
N LEU A 131 -1.60 -32.68 5.63
CA LEU A 131 -0.17 -32.57 5.89
C LEU A 131 0.23 -31.36 6.74
N ALA A 132 -0.59 -30.32 6.82
CA ALA A 132 -0.34 -29.13 7.64
C ALA A 132 -1.65 -28.39 7.98
N ASP A 133 -1.66 -27.65 9.09
CA ASP A 133 -2.78 -26.78 9.47
C ASP A 133 -2.75 -25.39 8.78
N THR A 134 -1.70 -25.12 7.99
CA THR A 134 -1.56 -23.91 7.15
C THR A 134 -1.09 -24.28 5.75
N VAL A 135 -1.82 -23.82 4.73
CA VAL A 135 -1.50 -24.03 3.31
C VAL A 135 -1.40 -22.69 2.60
N ILE A 136 -0.24 -22.38 2.01
CA ILE A 136 -0.08 -21.30 1.04
C ILE A 136 -0.40 -21.87 -0.33
N PHE A 137 -1.34 -21.24 -1.03
CA PHE A 137 -1.90 -21.72 -2.28
C PHE A 137 -1.92 -20.63 -3.34
N SER A 138 -1.46 -20.93 -4.55
CA SER A 138 -1.65 -20.12 -5.75
C SER A 138 -2.00 -21.02 -6.93
N SER A 139 -2.93 -20.56 -7.76
CA SER A 139 -3.33 -21.20 -9.02
C SER A 139 -3.93 -20.16 -9.95
N SER A 140 -3.44 -20.09 -11.18
CA SER A 140 -3.84 -19.08 -12.16
C SER A 140 -5.35 -19.09 -12.43
N PRO A 141 -6.07 -17.96 -12.25
CA PRO A 141 -7.53 -17.93 -12.38
C PRO A 141 -8.02 -17.75 -13.83
N ASP A 142 -7.17 -17.23 -14.73
CA ASP A 142 -7.59 -16.75 -16.06
C ASP A 142 -6.69 -17.21 -17.22
N ASP A 143 -5.63 -18.00 -16.97
CA ASP A 143 -4.73 -18.46 -18.03
C ASP A 143 -5.22 -19.74 -18.69
N PHE A 144 -6.08 -19.58 -19.70
CA PHE A 144 -6.57 -20.68 -20.55
C PHE A 144 -5.67 -20.95 -21.77
N THR A 145 -4.55 -20.23 -21.90
CA THR A 145 -3.71 -20.27 -23.11
C THR A 145 -2.61 -21.32 -23.02
N GLU A 146 -2.14 -21.60 -21.81
CA GLU A 146 -1.19 -22.66 -21.53
C GLU A 146 -1.88 -24.05 -21.70
N LYS A 147 -1.21 -24.98 -22.36
CA LYS A 147 -1.81 -26.25 -22.85
C LYS A 147 -1.94 -27.32 -21.77
N THR A 148 -1.11 -27.24 -20.73
CA THR A 148 -1.11 -28.10 -19.56
C THR A 148 -2.06 -27.62 -18.45
N HIS A 149 -2.63 -26.42 -18.55
CA HIS A 149 -3.69 -25.93 -17.67
C HIS A 149 -5.04 -26.61 -17.97
N LEU A 150 -5.47 -27.50 -17.06
CA LEU A 150 -6.67 -28.32 -17.19
C LEU A 150 -7.83 -27.88 -16.29
N ASN A 151 -7.53 -27.21 -15.18
CA ASN A 151 -8.48 -26.79 -14.14
C ASN A 151 -8.22 -25.35 -13.70
N VAL A 152 -8.19 -24.45 -14.68
CA VAL A 152 -8.16 -23.00 -14.48
C VAL A 152 -9.49 -22.60 -13.82
N GLN A 153 -9.42 -22.12 -12.57
CA GLN A 153 -10.59 -21.85 -11.76
C GLN A 153 -10.42 -20.57 -10.96
N GLN A 154 -11.53 -19.87 -10.77
CA GLN A 154 -11.59 -18.68 -9.92
C GLN A 154 -11.38 -19.03 -8.45
N ARG A 155 -10.98 -18.04 -7.66
CA ARG A 155 -10.61 -18.21 -6.24
C ARG A 155 -11.71 -18.86 -5.40
N GLU A 156 -12.97 -18.58 -5.67
CA GLU A 156 -14.11 -19.14 -4.94
C GLU A 156 -14.23 -20.66 -5.08
N TYR A 157 -13.83 -21.23 -6.22
CA TYR A 157 -13.81 -22.68 -6.43
C TYR A 157 -12.79 -23.33 -5.50
N TRP A 158 -11.57 -22.81 -5.45
CA TRP A 158 -10.51 -23.31 -4.57
C TRP A 158 -10.85 -23.11 -3.10
N ALA A 159 -11.38 -21.93 -2.74
CA ALA A 159 -11.82 -21.65 -1.38
C ALA A 159 -12.91 -22.60 -0.89
N ARG A 160 -13.83 -23.02 -1.76
CA ARG A 160 -14.84 -24.05 -1.43
C ARG A 160 -14.17 -25.40 -1.11
N LEU A 161 -13.23 -25.84 -1.93
CA LEU A 161 -12.53 -27.12 -1.72
C LEU A 161 -11.69 -27.12 -0.41
N PHE A 162 -11.01 -26.03 -0.10
CA PHE A 162 -10.33 -25.87 1.19
C PHE A 162 -11.34 -25.86 2.36
N ALA A 163 -12.48 -25.18 2.21
CA ALA A 163 -13.51 -25.11 3.25
C ALA A 163 -14.17 -26.47 3.53
N GLU A 164 -14.34 -27.32 2.52
CA GLU A 164 -14.80 -28.72 2.68
C GLU A 164 -13.85 -29.55 3.55
N ASN A 165 -12.57 -29.16 3.62
CA ASN A 165 -11.55 -29.75 4.48
C ASN A 165 -11.36 -29.02 5.81
N GLY A 166 -12.21 -28.03 6.13
CA GLY A 166 -12.13 -27.23 7.36
C GLY A 166 -11.07 -26.12 7.34
N PHE A 167 -10.56 -25.76 6.17
CA PHE A 167 -9.60 -24.69 5.97
C PHE A 167 -10.29 -23.46 5.39
N TYR A 168 -10.01 -22.30 5.98
CA TYR A 168 -10.60 -21.04 5.56
C TYR A 168 -9.52 -20.03 5.24
N ASP A 169 -9.82 -19.20 4.24
CA ASP A 169 -8.93 -18.15 3.77
C ASP A 169 -8.63 -17.13 4.90
N ASP A 170 -7.35 -16.92 5.18
CA ASP A 170 -6.91 -15.94 6.17
C ASP A 170 -6.91 -14.54 5.55
N LEU A 171 -8.03 -13.83 5.70
CA LEU A 171 -8.20 -12.48 5.16
C LEU A 171 -7.25 -11.44 5.78
N ASN A 172 -6.58 -11.77 6.88
CA ASN A 172 -5.60 -10.90 7.53
C ASN A 172 -4.17 -11.16 7.07
N TYR A 173 -3.92 -12.25 6.32
CA TYR A 173 -2.62 -12.58 5.76
C TYR A 173 -2.75 -12.97 4.28
N ARG A 174 -2.33 -12.06 3.41
CA ARG A 174 -2.44 -12.18 1.95
C ARG A 174 -1.03 -12.34 1.36
N PRO A 175 -0.65 -13.53 0.87
CA PRO A 175 0.69 -13.77 0.33
C PRO A 175 0.83 -13.23 -1.11
N THR A 176 0.42 -11.97 -1.36
CA THR A 176 0.40 -11.37 -2.71
C THR A 176 1.78 -11.14 -3.31
N TYR A 177 2.84 -11.34 -2.50
CA TYR A 177 4.23 -11.35 -2.95
C TYR A 177 4.58 -12.59 -3.79
N ILE A 178 3.70 -13.60 -3.85
CA ILE A 178 3.80 -14.76 -4.74
C ILE A 178 3.12 -14.43 -6.07
N THR A 179 1.81 -14.19 -6.01
CA THR A 179 0.95 -13.71 -7.11
C THR A 179 -0.20 -12.90 -6.54
N TYR A 180 -0.89 -12.08 -7.34
CA TYR A 180 -2.04 -11.30 -6.85
C TYR A 180 -3.21 -12.19 -6.39
N HIS A 181 -3.31 -13.42 -6.92
CA HIS A 181 -4.35 -14.40 -6.60
C HIS A 181 -3.98 -15.37 -5.47
N ALA A 182 -2.75 -15.32 -4.97
CA ALA A 182 -2.30 -16.19 -3.89
C ALA A 182 -3.11 -16.00 -2.58
N ALA A 183 -3.33 -17.10 -1.88
CA ALA A 183 -4.11 -17.17 -0.65
C ALA A 183 -3.41 -18.02 0.42
N CYS A 184 -3.73 -17.76 1.68
CA CYS A 184 -3.27 -18.57 2.81
C CYS A 184 -4.48 -19.18 3.48
N TYR A 185 -4.63 -20.49 3.39
CA TYR A 185 -5.72 -21.23 4.00
C TYR A 185 -5.26 -21.80 5.34
N ARG A 186 -6.05 -21.55 6.39
CA ARG A 186 -5.77 -22.07 7.74
C ARG A 186 -6.92 -22.92 8.23
N LYS A 187 -6.59 -23.99 8.93
CA LYS A 187 -7.57 -24.77 9.68
C LYS A 187 -8.09 -23.92 10.84
N LYS A 188 -9.39 -23.62 10.84
CA LYS A 188 -10.02 -22.82 11.92
C LYS A 188 -11.23 -23.55 12.49
N SER A 189 -11.37 -23.47 13.81
CA SER A 189 -12.49 -24.08 14.54
C SER A 189 -13.71 -23.16 14.72
N ASP A 190 -13.57 -21.86 14.46
CA ASP A 190 -14.64 -20.85 14.66
C ASP A 190 -15.09 -20.24 13.33
N VAL A 191 -16.12 -20.86 12.75
CA VAL A 191 -16.74 -20.44 11.49
C VAL A 191 -17.46 -19.10 11.65
N LEU A 192 -17.97 -18.74 12.84
CA LEU A 192 -18.68 -17.48 13.07
C LEU A 192 -17.73 -16.29 12.97
N ARG A 193 -16.56 -16.38 13.61
CA ARG A 193 -15.53 -15.34 13.49
C ARG A 193 -15.02 -15.19 12.06
N GLN A 194 -14.96 -16.30 11.31
CA GLN A 194 -14.61 -16.25 9.90
C GLN A 194 -15.66 -15.52 9.06
N ILE A 195 -16.96 -15.74 9.32
CA ILE A 195 -18.04 -15.01 8.66
C ILE A 195 -17.96 -13.51 8.99
N GLU A 196 -17.67 -13.14 10.23
CA GLU A 196 -17.45 -11.74 10.61
C GLU A 196 -16.27 -11.10 9.87
N ASP A 197 -15.16 -11.82 9.71
CA ASP A 197 -13.99 -11.36 8.94
C ASP A 197 -14.34 -11.20 7.44
N TYR A 198 -15.14 -12.10 6.86
CA TYR A 198 -15.63 -11.98 5.48
C TYR A 198 -16.56 -10.76 5.30
N GLU A 199 -17.57 -10.60 6.15
CA GLU A 199 -18.51 -9.46 6.12
C GLU A 199 -17.80 -8.12 6.34
N ARG A 200 -16.81 -8.08 7.25
CA ARG A 200 -15.97 -6.90 7.47
C ARG A 200 -15.24 -6.49 6.19
N ASN A 201 -14.65 -7.45 5.49
CA ASN A 201 -13.92 -7.19 4.24
C ASN A 201 -14.85 -6.79 3.09
N ILE A 202 -16.01 -7.46 2.93
CA ILE A 202 -17.02 -7.08 1.93
C ILE A 202 -17.44 -5.61 2.14
N ARG A 203 -17.74 -5.22 3.38
CA ARG A 203 -18.11 -3.83 3.70
C ARG A 203 -17.01 -2.82 3.34
N LEU A 204 -15.74 -3.18 3.51
CA LEU A 204 -14.60 -2.32 3.14
C LEU A 204 -14.48 -2.18 1.62
N MET A 205 -14.66 -3.28 0.88
CA MET A 205 -14.60 -3.28 -0.59
C MET A 205 -15.83 -2.61 -1.23
N ASP A 206 -17.01 -2.74 -0.64
CA ASP A 206 -18.25 -2.05 -1.08
C ASP A 206 -18.16 -0.52 -0.98
N GLY A 207 -17.33 -0.01 -0.06
CA GLY A 207 -17.01 1.41 0.03
C GLY A 207 -16.14 1.85 -1.14
N LEU A 208 -15.05 1.12 -1.39
CA LEU A 208 -14.11 1.36 -2.49
C LEU A 208 -14.80 1.25 -3.86
N HIS A 209 -15.66 0.25 -4.05
CA HIS A 209 -16.36 0.02 -5.32
C HIS A 209 -17.37 1.14 -5.63
N ARG A 210 -18.06 1.67 -4.61
CA ARG A 210 -18.99 2.80 -4.77
C ARG A 210 -18.25 4.07 -5.22
N ASP A 211 -17.11 4.34 -4.61
CA ASP A 211 -16.29 5.51 -4.95
C ASP A 211 -15.69 5.37 -6.36
N MET A 212 -15.29 4.17 -6.78
CA MET A 212 -14.82 3.89 -8.15
C MET A 212 -15.93 4.05 -9.19
N LEU A 213 -17.15 3.57 -8.91
CA LEU A 213 -18.31 3.72 -9.81
C LEU A 213 -18.73 5.18 -9.97
N GLU A 214 -18.72 5.98 -8.89
CA GLU A 214 -19.02 7.41 -8.93
C GLU A 214 -17.96 8.23 -9.70
N GLN A 215 -16.71 7.76 -9.73
CA GLN A 215 -15.63 8.35 -10.54
C GLN A 215 -15.71 7.93 -12.01
N ALA A 216 -16.07 6.68 -12.29
CA ALA A 216 -16.21 6.17 -13.66
C ALA A 216 -17.36 6.81 -14.43
N ALA A 217 -18.48 7.14 -13.75
CA ALA A 217 -19.66 7.76 -14.35
C ALA A 217 -19.47 9.22 -14.84
N LYS A 218 -18.29 9.81 -14.66
CA LYS A 218 -18.00 11.23 -14.98
C LYS A 218 -17.11 11.45 -16.21
N ARG A 219 -16.64 10.39 -16.90
CA ARG A 219 -15.76 10.51 -18.09
C ARG A 219 -16.57 10.49 -19.41
N PRO A 220 -16.26 11.37 -20.39
CA PRO A 220 -16.96 11.39 -21.68
C PRO A 220 -16.62 10.17 -22.55
N PHE A 221 -17.54 9.78 -23.44
CA PHE A 221 -17.37 8.67 -24.39
C PHE A 221 -16.41 9.05 -25.53
N GLN A 222 -15.42 8.19 -25.78
CA GLN A 222 -14.38 8.40 -26.78
C GLN A 222 -14.19 7.16 -27.68
N ALA A 223 -14.15 7.39 -29.00
CA ALA A 223 -13.81 6.40 -30.02
C ALA A 223 -12.65 6.93 -30.88
N ASN A 224 -11.76 6.06 -31.37
CA ASN A 224 -10.53 6.47 -32.05
C ASN A 224 -10.39 5.78 -33.42
N LEU A 225 -9.91 6.51 -34.44
CA LEU A 225 -9.55 5.96 -35.74
C LEU A 225 -8.06 6.16 -35.97
N TYR A 226 -7.34 5.08 -36.26
CA TYR A 226 -5.91 5.07 -36.56
C TYR A 226 -5.68 4.73 -38.03
N TRP A 227 -4.67 5.35 -38.64
CA TRP A 227 -4.19 4.99 -39.97
C TRP A 227 -2.67 4.87 -39.98
N ALA A 228 -2.12 4.09 -40.91
CA ALA A 228 -0.67 3.95 -41.10
C ALA A 228 -0.28 4.09 -42.59
N GLY A 229 0.90 4.68 -42.83
CA GLY A 229 1.57 4.66 -44.13
C GLY A 229 2.48 3.45 -44.25
N ASN A 230 2.91 3.10 -45.48
CA ASN A 230 3.75 1.92 -45.72
C ASN A 230 4.99 1.91 -44.80
N GLU A 231 5.01 0.94 -43.87
CA GLU A 231 6.14 0.39 -43.09
C GLU A 231 6.42 0.84 -41.64
N GLU A 232 5.62 1.70 -41.01
CA GLU A 232 5.67 1.90 -39.54
C GLU A 232 4.24 1.77 -38.97
N GLY A 233 4.06 1.02 -37.88
CA GLY A 233 2.74 0.69 -37.30
C GLY A 233 1.91 1.92 -36.87
N PHE A 234 0.71 1.68 -36.32
CA PHE A 234 -0.18 2.76 -35.86
C PHE A 234 0.51 3.62 -34.78
N SER A 235 0.49 4.95 -34.97
CA SER A 235 1.07 5.93 -34.03
C SER A 235 0.02 6.95 -33.60
N GLU A 236 0.18 7.56 -32.42
CA GLU A 236 -0.74 8.60 -31.91
C GLU A 236 -0.81 9.84 -32.82
N ALA A 237 0.26 10.12 -33.57
CA ALA A 237 0.30 11.19 -34.56
C ALA A 237 -0.63 10.94 -35.76
N GLN A 238 -1.13 9.71 -35.93
CA GLN A 238 -2.00 9.26 -37.01
C GLN A 238 -3.32 8.74 -36.47
N THR A 239 -3.86 9.43 -35.47
CA THR A 239 -5.12 9.11 -34.80
C THR A 239 -6.11 10.26 -34.92
N LEU A 240 -7.37 9.94 -35.13
CA LEU A 240 -8.49 10.85 -34.96
C LEU A 240 -9.30 10.41 -33.75
N HIS A 241 -9.37 11.27 -32.74
CA HIS A 241 -10.21 11.08 -31.56
C HIS A 241 -11.61 11.66 -31.83
N TYR A 242 -12.63 10.83 -31.69
CA TYR A 242 -14.03 11.23 -31.66
C TYR A 242 -14.49 11.27 -30.21
N ILE A 243 -14.87 12.46 -29.74
CA ILE A 243 -15.45 12.68 -28.42
C ILE A 243 -16.92 13.03 -28.66
N GLY A 244 -17.81 12.10 -28.30
CA GLY A 244 -19.26 12.28 -28.45
C GLY A 244 -19.87 12.99 -27.24
N ASP A 245 -20.93 13.76 -27.47
CA ASP A 245 -21.75 14.35 -26.40
C ASP A 245 -23.05 13.53 -26.31
N GLU A 246 -23.41 13.09 -25.10
CA GLU A 246 -24.59 12.29 -24.74
C GLU A 246 -24.52 10.75 -24.85
N ARG A 247 -25.42 10.13 -24.07
CA ARG A 247 -25.56 8.69 -23.73
C ARG A 247 -26.07 7.82 -24.89
N ASP A 248 -26.08 8.33 -26.12
CA ASP A 248 -26.73 7.68 -27.26
C ASP A 248 -25.79 6.81 -28.12
N GLY A 249 -24.48 6.81 -27.82
CA GLY A 249 -23.51 5.89 -28.43
C GLY A 249 -23.26 6.09 -29.93
N GLN A 250 -23.79 7.15 -30.56
CA GLN A 250 -23.69 7.34 -32.00
C GLN A 250 -22.30 7.86 -32.39
N VAL A 251 -21.53 7.05 -33.12
CA VAL A 251 -20.23 7.43 -33.69
C VAL A 251 -20.40 7.76 -35.17
N ARG A 252 -20.05 8.99 -35.55
CA ARG A 252 -20.00 9.42 -36.95
C ARG A 252 -18.68 10.15 -37.24
N MET A 253 -17.78 9.49 -37.95
CA MET A 253 -16.50 10.04 -38.36
C MET A 253 -16.46 10.21 -39.88
N GLU A 254 -16.13 11.40 -40.38
CA GLU A 254 -15.93 11.69 -41.80
C GLU A 254 -14.54 12.32 -41.98
N VAL A 255 -13.62 11.61 -42.65
CA VAL A 255 -12.18 11.92 -42.62
C VAL A 255 -11.59 11.87 -44.03
N ARG A 256 -10.76 12.86 -44.37
CA ARG A 256 -9.85 12.77 -45.54
C ARG A 256 -8.51 12.23 -45.07
N LEU A 257 -8.05 11.16 -45.70
CA LEU A 257 -6.84 10.46 -45.33
C LEU A 257 -5.73 10.73 -46.36
N PRO A 258 -4.45 10.80 -45.96
CA PRO A 258 -3.35 10.63 -46.91
C PRO A 258 -3.43 9.22 -47.54
N LYS A 259 -2.71 8.93 -48.63
CA LYS A 259 -2.68 7.57 -49.19
C LYS A 259 -2.14 6.60 -48.13
N VAL A 260 -3.02 5.78 -47.56
CA VAL A 260 -2.74 4.85 -46.45
C VAL A 260 -2.93 3.40 -46.88
N SER A 261 -2.23 2.48 -46.21
CA SER A 261 -2.24 1.04 -46.48
C SER A 261 -2.87 0.20 -45.37
N ALA A 262 -3.10 0.78 -44.18
CA ALA A 262 -3.78 0.12 -43.07
C ALA A 262 -4.64 1.12 -42.27
N LEU A 263 -5.79 0.64 -41.78
CA LEU A 263 -6.77 1.39 -41.01
C LEU A 263 -7.27 0.55 -39.82
N ARG A 264 -7.36 1.16 -38.64
CA ARG A 264 -7.87 0.53 -37.41
C ARG A 264 -8.86 1.46 -36.71
N PHE A 265 -10.01 0.93 -36.31
CA PHE A 265 -11.04 1.66 -35.59
C PHE A 265 -11.24 1.06 -34.20
N ASP A 266 -11.07 1.88 -33.18
CA ASP A 266 -11.19 1.51 -31.78
C ASP A 266 -12.47 2.16 -31.24
N PRO A 267 -13.58 1.41 -31.10
CA PRO A 267 -14.91 1.97 -30.83
C PRO A 267 -15.06 2.55 -29.42
N ALA A 268 -14.26 2.12 -28.45
CA ALA A 268 -14.29 2.58 -27.05
C ALA A 268 -12.95 2.28 -26.35
N GLU A 269 -12.69 2.87 -25.18
CA GLU A 269 -11.50 2.53 -24.36
C GLU A 269 -11.69 1.23 -23.55
N LYS A 270 -12.94 0.80 -23.35
CA LYS A 270 -13.32 -0.35 -22.52
C LYS A 270 -14.31 -1.24 -23.26
N SER A 271 -14.71 -2.33 -22.60
CA SER A 271 -15.70 -3.28 -23.11
C SER A 271 -16.98 -2.59 -23.60
N CYS A 272 -17.44 -2.99 -24.79
CA CYS A 272 -18.56 -2.37 -25.48
C CYS A 272 -19.24 -3.35 -26.43
N ILE A 273 -20.51 -3.08 -26.75
CA ILE A 273 -21.22 -3.70 -27.85
C ILE A 273 -21.26 -2.69 -29.00
N VAL A 274 -20.99 -3.14 -30.23
CA VAL A 274 -21.07 -2.32 -31.43
C VAL A 274 -22.12 -2.89 -32.36
N GLU A 275 -23.05 -2.05 -32.83
CA GLU A 275 -24.04 -2.37 -33.85
C GLU A 275 -24.01 -1.34 -34.99
N ASP A 276 -24.62 -1.71 -36.12
CA ASP A 276 -24.76 -0.84 -37.31
C ASP A 276 -23.43 -0.23 -37.80
N LEU A 277 -22.31 -0.96 -37.66
CA LEU A 277 -21.01 -0.51 -38.13
C LEU A 277 -20.95 -0.52 -39.67
N HIS A 278 -20.87 0.67 -40.24
CA HIS A 278 -20.73 0.89 -41.67
C HIS A 278 -19.51 1.75 -41.97
N VAL A 279 -18.64 1.23 -42.83
CA VAL A 279 -17.41 1.89 -43.27
C VAL A 279 -17.48 2.14 -44.78
N TYR A 280 -17.48 3.42 -45.18
CA TYR A 280 -17.52 3.86 -46.57
C TYR A 280 -16.24 4.57 -46.93
N SER A 281 -15.80 4.45 -48.19
CA SER A 281 -14.61 5.13 -48.70
C SER A 281 -14.79 5.58 -50.16
N ASP A 282 -13.79 6.27 -50.70
CA ASP A 282 -13.73 6.63 -52.13
C ASP A 282 -13.61 5.41 -53.06
N ILE A 283 -13.25 4.25 -52.54
CA ILE A 283 -13.17 2.99 -53.31
C ILE A 283 -14.39 2.07 -53.10
N GLY A 284 -15.40 2.51 -52.34
CA GLY A 284 -16.62 1.76 -52.04
C GLY A 284 -16.77 1.42 -50.55
N THR A 285 -17.68 0.50 -50.25
CA THR A 285 -17.90 -0.01 -48.88
C THR A 285 -16.75 -0.93 -48.47
N LEU A 286 -16.16 -0.67 -47.31
CA LEU A 286 -15.04 -1.45 -46.77
C LEU A 286 -15.52 -2.37 -45.66
N ARG A 287 -14.85 -3.51 -45.51
CA ARG A 287 -15.14 -4.47 -44.44
C ARG A 287 -14.35 -4.11 -43.19
N ALA A 288 -15.04 -3.98 -42.06
CA ALA A 288 -14.42 -3.93 -40.74
C ALA A 288 -14.45 -5.34 -40.14
N VAL A 289 -13.30 -5.82 -39.67
CA VAL A 289 -13.13 -7.14 -39.06
C VAL A 289 -12.70 -6.95 -37.61
N PRO A 290 -13.45 -7.46 -36.62
CA PRO A 290 -13.03 -7.36 -35.23
C PRO A 290 -11.77 -8.21 -34.99
N GLU A 291 -10.79 -7.65 -34.29
CA GLU A 291 -9.56 -8.37 -33.95
C GLU A 291 -9.67 -9.13 -32.63
N ASN A 292 -10.45 -8.61 -31.69
CA ASN A 292 -10.68 -9.18 -30.35
C ASN A 292 -12.16 -9.13 -29.91
N GLY A 293 -13.09 -9.10 -30.87
CA GLY A 293 -14.52 -9.04 -30.63
C GLY A 293 -15.25 -10.25 -31.22
N ILE A 294 -16.37 -10.63 -30.60
CA ILE A 294 -17.22 -11.75 -31.05
C ILE A 294 -18.38 -11.19 -31.87
N GLU A 295 -18.53 -11.64 -33.12
CA GLU A 295 -19.69 -11.28 -33.95
C GLU A 295 -20.87 -12.21 -33.69
N TRP A 296 -22.03 -11.65 -33.33
CA TRP A 296 -23.24 -12.41 -33.05
C TRP A 296 -24.51 -11.62 -33.39
N LEU A 297 -25.41 -12.19 -34.21
CA LEU A 297 -26.71 -11.61 -34.58
C LEU A 297 -26.68 -10.15 -35.08
N GLY A 298 -25.59 -9.74 -35.76
CA GLY A 298 -25.43 -8.36 -36.26
C GLY A 298 -24.77 -7.39 -35.27
N TYR A 299 -24.39 -7.87 -34.08
CA TYR A 299 -23.62 -7.16 -33.07
C TYR A 299 -22.18 -7.65 -33.05
N THR A 300 -21.26 -6.78 -32.65
CA THR A 300 -19.91 -7.17 -32.25
C THR A 300 -19.71 -6.85 -30.78
N ILE A 301 -19.36 -7.87 -30.00
CA ILE A 301 -19.27 -7.80 -28.54
C ILE A 301 -17.80 -7.86 -28.14
N PHE A 302 -17.32 -6.85 -27.42
CA PHE A 302 -15.99 -6.80 -26.85
C PHE A 302 -16.09 -6.84 -25.32
N LEU A 303 -15.62 -7.92 -24.72
CA LEU A 303 -15.69 -8.14 -23.26
C LEU A 303 -14.40 -7.71 -22.54
N GLU A 304 -13.30 -7.57 -23.28
CA GLU A 304 -11.98 -7.20 -22.78
C GLU A 304 -11.70 -5.70 -22.95
N GLN A 305 -10.61 -5.21 -22.35
CA GLN A 305 -10.14 -3.83 -22.55
C GLN A 305 -9.49 -3.69 -23.95
N ASP A 306 -9.51 -2.48 -24.53
CA ASP A 306 -8.98 -2.18 -25.88
C ASP A 306 -9.73 -2.89 -27.05
N PRO A 307 -11.03 -2.62 -27.28
CA PRO A 307 -11.77 -3.14 -28.43
C PRO A 307 -11.21 -2.60 -29.75
N ARG A 308 -10.98 -3.47 -30.74
CA ARG A 308 -10.34 -3.09 -32.02
C ARG A 308 -11.01 -3.73 -33.24
N PHE A 309 -11.25 -2.90 -34.26
CA PHE A 309 -11.58 -3.31 -35.62
C PHE A 309 -10.44 -2.98 -36.57
N ARG A 310 -10.07 -3.94 -37.41
CA ARG A 310 -9.22 -3.70 -38.58
C ARG A 310 -10.09 -3.49 -39.82
N ILE A 311 -9.80 -2.44 -40.59
CA ILE A 311 -10.54 -2.13 -41.82
C ILE A 311 -9.73 -2.68 -43.01
N GLU A 312 -10.32 -3.61 -43.75
CA GLU A 312 -9.68 -4.26 -44.90
C GLU A 312 -9.72 -3.35 -46.14
N LEU A 313 -8.55 -3.07 -46.72
CA LEU A 313 -8.40 -2.16 -47.87
C LEU A 313 -8.23 -2.87 -49.22
N GLU A 314 -8.26 -4.22 -49.25
CA GLU A 314 -8.09 -5.05 -50.45
C GLU A 314 -6.86 -4.70 -51.32
N GLY A 315 -5.79 -4.17 -50.71
CA GLY A 315 -4.58 -3.75 -51.44
C GLY A 315 -4.73 -2.46 -52.27
N LYS A 316 -5.82 -1.70 -52.08
CA LYS A 316 -6.07 -0.41 -52.75
C LYS A 316 -5.85 0.75 -51.77
N ALA A 317 -5.26 1.84 -52.24
CA ALA A 317 -5.06 3.04 -51.43
C ALA A 317 -6.38 3.82 -51.30
N VAL A 318 -6.71 4.22 -50.07
CA VAL A 318 -7.91 5.00 -49.72
C VAL A 318 -7.54 6.45 -49.42
N SER A 319 -8.37 7.40 -49.85
CA SER A 319 -8.14 8.84 -49.64
C SER A 319 -9.27 9.56 -48.87
N SER A 320 -10.39 8.88 -48.64
CA SER A 320 -11.45 9.35 -47.74
C SER A 320 -12.16 8.17 -47.06
N LEU A 321 -12.59 8.37 -45.83
CA LEU A 321 -13.27 7.35 -45.02
C LEU A 321 -14.42 7.97 -44.22
N THR A 322 -15.56 7.30 -44.23
CA THR A 322 -16.71 7.60 -43.38
C THR A 322 -17.05 6.37 -42.54
N ILE A 323 -17.01 6.50 -41.22
CA ILE A 323 -17.45 5.46 -40.28
C ILE A 323 -18.74 5.92 -39.61
N ARG A 324 -19.73 5.04 -39.60
CA ARG A 324 -20.95 5.17 -38.80
C ARG A 324 -21.09 3.92 -37.96
N ALA A 325 -21.29 4.07 -36.65
CA ALA A 325 -21.51 2.96 -35.75
C ALA A 325 -22.35 3.40 -34.57
N HIS A 326 -23.09 2.48 -33.97
CA HIS A 326 -23.71 2.68 -32.67
C HIS A 326 -22.93 1.83 -31.66
N VAL A 327 -22.27 2.51 -30.73
CA VAL A 327 -21.38 1.91 -29.73
C VAL A 327 -22.03 2.05 -28.36
N LEU A 328 -22.21 0.92 -27.68
CA LEU A 328 -22.85 0.79 -26.38
C LEU A 328 -21.80 0.36 -25.34
N PRO A 329 -21.19 1.29 -24.59
CA PRO A 329 -20.19 0.95 -23.58
C PRO A 329 -20.81 0.17 -22.42
N LEU A 330 -20.20 -0.95 -22.04
CA LEU A 330 -20.71 -1.84 -20.98
C LEU A 330 -20.47 -1.31 -19.57
N GLN A 331 -19.77 -0.17 -19.44
CA GLN A 331 -19.62 0.56 -18.17
C GLN A 331 -20.91 1.25 -17.70
N TYR A 332 -21.93 1.34 -18.56
CA TYR A 332 -23.24 1.89 -18.22
C TYR A 332 -24.24 0.77 -17.91
N PRO A 333 -24.89 0.77 -16.73
CA PRO A 333 -25.78 -0.32 -16.28
C PRO A 333 -26.92 -0.66 -17.25
N GLU A 334 -27.43 0.32 -17.99
CA GLU A 334 -28.46 0.16 -19.01
C GLU A 334 -28.02 -0.73 -20.19
N ASN A 335 -26.72 -0.79 -20.50
CA ASN A 335 -26.18 -1.57 -21.63
C ASN A 335 -25.87 -3.02 -21.23
N THR A 336 -25.71 -3.30 -19.93
CA THR A 336 -25.49 -4.67 -19.42
C THR A 336 -26.73 -5.56 -19.48
N GLU A 337 -27.95 -5.00 -19.45
CA GLU A 337 -29.19 -5.77 -19.65
C GLU A 337 -29.28 -6.33 -21.08
N MET A 338 -28.84 -5.57 -22.08
CA MET A 338 -28.80 -5.99 -23.47
C MET A 338 -27.79 -7.13 -23.72
N LEU A 339 -26.63 -7.08 -23.05
CA LEU A 339 -25.64 -8.15 -23.10
C LEU A 339 -26.22 -9.48 -22.57
N ALA A 340 -26.96 -9.42 -21.46
CA ALA A 340 -27.60 -10.60 -20.87
C ALA A 340 -28.67 -11.21 -21.80
N GLN A 341 -29.41 -10.38 -22.54
CA GLN A 341 -30.39 -10.82 -23.55
C GLN A 341 -29.71 -11.54 -24.73
N LEU A 342 -28.62 -10.98 -25.27
CA LEU A 342 -27.86 -11.56 -26.39
C LEU A 342 -27.23 -12.92 -26.04
N PHE A 343 -26.76 -13.08 -24.80
CA PHE A 343 -26.26 -14.37 -24.31
C PHE A 343 -27.36 -15.43 -24.17
N ALA A 344 -28.57 -15.04 -23.78
CA ALA A 344 -29.71 -15.96 -23.72
C ALA A 344 -30.12 -16.47 -25.12
N ASP A 345 -30.14 -15.59 -26.12
CA ASP A 345 -30.45 -15.95 -27.50
C ASP A 345 -29.35 -16.83 -28.15
N TRP A 346 -28.09 -16.67 -27.74
CA TRP A 346 -26.97 -17.52 -28.16
C TRP A 346 -27.11 -18.97 -27.69
N GLU A 347 -27.55 -19.18 -26.45
CA GLU A 347 -27.78 -20.53 -25.92
C GLU A 347 -28.92 -21.26 -26.63
N ASP A 348 -29.97 -20.55 -27.04
CA ASP A 348 -31.11 -21.13 -27.75
C ASP A 348 -30.80 -21.44 -29.23
N ALA A 349 -30.01 -20.61 -29.91
CA ALA A 349 -29.54 -20.88 -31.29
C ALA A 349 -28.62 -22.13 -31.36
N LYS A 350 -27.76 -22.31 -30.35
CA LYS A 350 -26.87 -23.47 -30.21
C LYS A 350 -27.65 -24.78 -30.03
N ARG A 351 -28.85 -24.74 -29.43
CA ARG A 351 -29.75 -25.90 -29.29
C ARG A 351 -30.39 -26.31 -30.62
N GLU A 352 -30.76 -25.36 -31.49
CA GLU A 352 -31.39 -25.67 -32.79
C GLU A 352 -30.36 -26.16 -33.84
N GLN A 353 -29.12 -25.65 -33.80
CA GLN A 353 -28.04 -26.12 -34.69
C GLN A 353 -27.65 -27.58 -34.43
N ASN A 354 -27.67 -28.00 -33.16
CA ASN A 354 -27.45 -29.40 -32.78
C ASN A 354 -28.59 -30.31 -33.27
N ARG A 355 -29.83 -29.80 -33.35
CA ARG A 355 -31.00 -30.53 -33.88
C ARG A 355 -30.90 -30.76 -35.40
N LEU A 356 -30.39 -29.79 -36.16
CA LEU A 356 -30.21 -29.87 -37.62
C LEU A 356 -29.06 -30.79 -38.03
N ASN A 357 -27.97 -30.82 -37.27
CA ASN A 357 -26.83 -31.71 -37.52
C ASN A 357 -27.20 -33.20 -37.32
N GLU A 358 -28.14 -33.51 -36.43
CA GLU A 358 -28.68 -34.87 -36.27
C GLU A 358 -29.56 -35.34 -37.43
N GLU A 359 -30.21 -34.42 -38.18
CA GLU A 359 -31.01 -34.76 -39.37
C GLU A 359 -30.16 -35.01 -40.62
N LEU A 360 -29.07 -34.27 -40.80
CA LEU A 360 -28.10 -34.45 -41.90
C LEU A 360 -27.37 -35.79 -41.82
N SER A 361 -26.96 -36.18 -40.61
CA SER A 361 -26.27 -37.45 -40.36
C SER A 361 -27.15 -38.68 -40.61
N ARG A 362 -28.49 -38.53 -40.64
CA ARG A 362 -29.44 -39.62 -40.97
C ARG A 362 -29.65 -39.82 -42.47
N ARG A 363 -29.30 -38.85 -43.32
CA ARG A 363 -29.52 -38.92 -44.79
C ARG A 363 -28.34 -39.47 -45.59
N GLU A 364 -27.11 -39.43 -45.06
CA GLU A 364 -25.91 -39.87 -45.79
C GLU A 364 -25.65 -41.39 -45.74
N GLY A 365 -26.31 -42.12 -44.83
CA GLY A 365 -26.13 -43.57 -44.65
C GLY A 365 -26.72 -44.45 -45.76
N ALA A 366 -27.50 -43.90 -46.69
CA ALA A 366 -28.21 -44.69 -47.72
C ALA A 366 -27.53 -44.74 -49.10
N TYR A 367 -26.45 -43.98 -49.35
CA TYR A 367 -25.95 -43.77 -50.72
C TYR A 367 -24.64 -44.47 -51.07
N ARG A 368 -23.90 -45.05 -50.10
CA ARG A 368 -22.57 -45.62 -50.37
C ARG A 368 -22.52 -47.15 -50.29
N SER A 369 -23.60 -47.83 -50.68
CA SER A 369 -23.57 -49.26 -51.03
C SER A 369 -23.45 -49.52 -52.53
N ALA A 370 -23.21 -48.48 -53.35
CA ALA A 370 -23.05 -48.61 -54.79
C ALA A 370 -21.70 -48.04 -55.24
N VAL A 371 -20.92 -48.91 -55.91
CA VAL A 371 -19.77 -48.61 -56.75
C VAL A 371 -18.40 -48.54 -56.04
N ALA A 372 -17.87 -49.71 -55.74
CA ALA A 372 -16.42 -49.97 -55.82
C ALA A 372 -16.20 -51.31 -56.54
N GLY A 373 -16.27 -51.27 -57.86
CA GLY A 373 -15.67 -52.26 -58.75
C GLY A 373 -14.70 -51.49 -59.64
N GLN A 374 -13.49 -52.03 -59.80
CA GLN A 374 -12.31 -51.45 -60.46
C GLN A 374 -11.41 -50.66 -59.49
N GLU A 375 -10.12 -50.95 -59.34
CA GLU A 375 -9.28 -51.84 -60.14
C GLU A 375 -7.97 -52.15 -59.40
N ALA A 376 -7.68 -53.44 -59.36
CA ALA A 376 -6.57 -54.06 -58.67
C ALA A 376 -5.28 -54.03 -59.50
N VAL A 377 -4.57 -52.90 -59.49
CA VAL A 377 -3.14 -52.84 -59.90
C VAL A 377 -2.24 -52.36 -58.75
N GLN A 378 -2.81 -51.79 -57.68
CA GLN A 378 -2.07 -51.36 -56.50
C GLN A 378 -2.03 -52.41 -55.37
N GLN A 379 -2.68 -53.57 -55.57
CA GLN A 379 -2.91 -54.59 -54.53
C GLN A 379 -1.72 -55.52 -54.24
N ALA A 380 -0.62 -55.46 -54.99
CA ALA A 380 0.54 -56.30 -54.73
C ALA A 380 1.52 -55.70 -53.71
N GLN A 381 1.54 -54.37 -53.54
CA GLN A 381 2.34 -53.68 -52.50
C GLN A 381 1.53 -53.36 -51.24
N LEU A 382 0.22 -53.14 -51.37
CA LEU A 382 -0.67 -52.88 -50.24
C LEU A 382 -0.83 -54.08 -49.29
N LYS A 383 -0.74 -55.32 -49.79
CA LYS A 383 -1.08 -56.52 -49.01
C LYS A 383 -0.24 -56.75 -47.74
N GLN A 384 0.97 -56.18 -47.69
CA GLN A 384 1.85 -56.27 -46.51
C GLN A 384 1.60 -55.12 -45.49
N GLN A 385 1.07 -53.98 -45.94
CA GLN A 385 0.56 -52.90 -45.08
C GLN A 385 -0.88 -53.18 -44.59
N GLU A 386 -1.69 -53.87 -45.39
CA GLU A 386 -3.09 -54.17 -45.13
C GLU A 386 -3.28 -55.15 -43.96
N GLU A 387 -2.38 -56.13 -43.78
CA GLU A 387 -2.43 -57.07 -42.64
C GLU A 387 -2.08 -56.40 -41.30
N GLN A 388 -1.19 -55.40 -41.30
CA GLN A 388 -0.92 -54.58 -40.11
C GLN A 388 -2.07 -53.60 -39.82
N TYR A 389 -2.65 -52.99 -40.85
CA TYR A 389 -3.73 -52.02 -40.71
C TYR A 389 -5.07 -52.67 -40.30
N GLN A 390 -5.37 -53.87 -40.78
CA GLN A 390 -6.57 -54.64 -40.40
C GLN A 390 -6.54 -55.10 -38.94
N THR A 391 -5.36 -55.32 -38.37
CA THR A 391 -5.20 -55.69 -36.96
C THR A 391 -5.39 -54.48 -36.04
N GLN A 392 -4.95 -53.28 -36.48
CA GLN A 392 -5.21 -52.01 -35.77
C GLN A 392 -6.67 -51.57 -35.86
N LEU A 393 -7.32 -51.70 -37.02
CA LEU A 393 -8.75 -51.33 -37.20
C LEU A 393 -9.67 -52.19 -36.34
N LYS A 394 -9.38 -53.48 -36.19
CA LYS A 394 -10.20 -54.39 -35.36
C LYS A 394 -10.07 -54.09 -33.87
N GLN A 395 -8.88 -53.68 -33.41
CA GLN A 395 -8.67 -53.20 -32.05
C GLN A 395 -9.32 -51.84 -31.81
N GLN A 396 -9.30 -50.94 -32.81
CA GLN A 396 -9.98 -49.66 -32.72
C GLN A 396 -11.50 -49.78 -32.74
N GLU A 397 -12.09 -50.68 -33.55
CA GLU A 397 -13.54 -50.93 -33.55
C GLU A 397 -14.00 -51.54 -32.22
N GLU A 398 -13.27 -52.50 -31.64
CA GLU A 398 -13.59 -53.04 -30.32
C GLU A 398 -13.46 -51.99 -29.20
N GLN A 399 -12.47 -51.10 -29.28
CA GLN A 399 -12.33 -49.97 -28.36
C GLN A 399 -13.46 -48.94 -28.54
N HIS A 400 -13.85 -48.62 -29.77
CA HIS A 400 -14.93 -47.69 -30.06
C HIS A 400 -16.30 -48.26 -29.67
N GLN A 401 -16.56 -49.55 -29.89
CA GLN A 401 -17.81 -50.20 -29.43
C GLN A 401 -17.90 -50.19 -27.90
N THR A 402 -16.78 -50.46 -27.22
CA THR A 402 -16.71 -50.45 -25.76
C THR A 402 -16.88 -49.04 -25.22
N GLN A 403 -16.26 -48.03 -25.84
CA GLN A 403 -16.47 -46.62 -25.50
C GLN A 403 -17.90 -46.16 -25.75
N LEU A 404 -18.56 -46.62 -26.82
CA LEU A 404 -19.96 -46.27 -27.11
C LEU A 404 -20.93 -46.88 -26.09
N GLU A 405 -20.71 -48.12 -25.65
CA GLU A 405 -21.50 -48.73 -24.57
C GLU A 405 -21.25 -48.07 -23.22
N THR A 406 -20.01 -47.69 -22.94
CA THR A 406 -19.64 -46.98 -21.70
C THR A 406 -20.26 -45.57 -21.68
N SER A 407 -20.23 -44.88 -22.83
CA SER A 407 -20.83 -43.55 -22.99
C SER A 407 -22.35 -43.61 -22.92
N ARG A 408 -23.00 -44.62 -23.52
CA ARG A 408 -24.45 -44.83 -23.38
C ARG A 408 -24.86 -45.11 -21.93
N ARG A 409 -24.07 -45.88 -21.17
CA ARG A 409 -24.31 -46.10 -19.73
C ARG A 409 -24.12 -44.81 -18.92
N ARG A 410 -23.14 -43.98 -19.28
CA ARG A 410 -22.90 -42.68 -18.66
C ARG A 410 -24.01 -41.68 -18.94
N ILE A 411 -24.52 -41.62 -20.16
CA ILE A 411 -25.64 -40.73 -20.52
C ILE A 411 -26.91 -41.11 -19.74
N VAL A 412 -27.23 -42.40 -19.64
CA VAL A 412 -28.39 -42.87 -18.85
C VAL A 412 -28.22 -42.56 -17.36
N GLN A 413 -26.99 -42.62 -16.84
CA GLN A 413 -26.69 -42.24 -15.45
C GLN A 413 -26.81 -40.72 -15.24
N LEU A 414 -26.27 -39.91 -16.15
CA LEU A 414 -26.35 -38.45 -16.12
C LEU A 414 -27.79 -37.95 -16.28
N GLU A 415 -28.64 -38.64 -17.05
CA GLU A 415 -30.08 -38.32 -17.13
C GLU A 415 -30.82 -38.64 -15.82
N LYS A 416 -30.39 -39.69 -15.10
CA LYS A 416 -30.89 -39.99 -13.74
C LYS A 416 -30.45 -38.93 -12.74
N ASP A 417 -29.18 -38.52 -12.80
CA ASP A 417 -28.61 -37.54 -11.87
C ASP A 417 -29.17 -36.13 -12.16
N LYS A 418 -29.40 -35.78 -13.43
CA LYS A 418 -30.12 -34.57 -13.83
C LYS A 418 -31.55 -34.53 -13.29
N ARG A 419 -32.27 -35.66 -13.30
CA ARG A 419 -33.61 -35.75 -12.71
C ARG A 419 -33.56 -35.58 -11.18
N ALA A 420 -32.58 -36.20 -10.52
CA ALA A 420 -32.39 -36.05 -9.08
C ALA A 420 -32.07 -34.58 -8.70
N MET A 421 -31.19 -33.93 -9.45
CA MET A 421 -30.85 -32.51 -9.25
C MET A 421 -32.02 -31.57 -9.58
N GLN A 422 -32.87 -31.90 -10.55
CA GLN A 422 -34.08 -31.11 -10.84
C GLN A 422 -35.12 -31.22 -9.72
N GLU A 423 -35.25 -32.40 -9.08
CA GLU A 423 -36.10 -32.58 -7.91
C GLU A 423 -35.55 -31.83 -6.69
N GLU A 424 -34.22 -31.80 -6.52
CA GLU A 424 -33.55 -31.06 -5.45
C GLU A 424 -33.60 -29.53 -5.66
N LEU A 425 -33.48 -29.07 -6.91
CA LEU A 425 -33.67 -27.66 -7.28
C LEU A 425 -35.13 -27.21 -7.08
N ALA A 426 -36.10 -28.08 -7.34
CA ALA A 426 -37.50 -27.82 -7.05
C ALA A 426 -37.75 -27.72 -5.54
N HIS A 427 -37.07 -28.54 -4.73
CA HIS A 427 -37.07 -28.45 -3.27
C HIS A 427 -36.49 -27.11 -2.77
N TYR A 428 -35.35 -26.69 -3.33
CA TYR A 428 -34.71 -25.40 -3.01
C TYR A 428 -35.56 -24.20 -3.41
N LYS A 429 -36.18 -24.21 -4.60
CA LYS A 429 -37.10 -23.13 -5.03
C LYS A 429 -38.30 -22.98 -4.09
N THR A 430 -38.80 -24.08 -3.54
CA THR A 430 -39.91 -24.08 -2.58
C THR A 430 -39.49 -23.45 -1.25
N HIS A 431 -38.28 -23.75 -0.75
CA HIS A 431 -37.73 -23.12 0.46
C HIS A 431 -37.39 -21.64 0.25
N TYR A 432 -36.89 -21.27 -0.93
CA TYR A 432 -36.58 -19.89 -1.29
C TYR A 432 -37.85 -19.03 -1.40
N HIS A 433 -38.92 -19.57 -1.98
CA HIS A 433 -40.23 -18.90 -2.00
C HIS A 433 -40.82 -18.74 -0.59
N ALA A 434 -40.67 -19.74 0.30
CA ALA A 434 -41.11 -19.62 1.69
C ALA A 434 -40.37 -18.48 2.44
N ALA A 435 -39.08 -18.28 2.16
CA ALA A 435 -38.29 -17.19 2.72
C ALA A 435 -38.71 -15.82 2.18
N ILE A 436 -39.09 -15.72 0.89
CA ILE A 436 -39.64 -14.48 0.31
C ILE A 436 -41.00 -14.14 0.94
N VAL A 437 -41.87 -15.13 1.12
CA VAL A 437 -43.18 -14.95 1.78
C VAL A 437 -43.00 -14.51 3.23
N GLN A 438 -42.03 -15.06 3.98
CA GLN A 438 -41.69 -14.58 5.32
C GLN A 438 -41.17 -13.13 5.32
N ARG A 439 -40.36 -12.76 4.32
CA ARG A 439 -39.83 -11.40 4.17
C ARG A 439 -40.95 -10.40 3.90
N GLU A 440 -41.92 -10.77 3.06
CA GLU A 440 -43.10 -9.93 2.80
C GLU A 440 -44.04 -9.85 4.00
N GLU A 441 -44.21 -10.94 4.75
CA GLU A 441 -44.98 -10.95 5.99
C GLU A 441 -44.34 -10.05 7.07
N LEU A 442 -43.01 -10.05 7.16
CA LEU A 442 -42.24 -9.15 8.03
C LEU A 442 -42.35 -7.69 7.59
N LYS A 443 -42.32 -7.41 6.28
CA LYS A 443 -42.57 -6.06 5.76
C LYS A 443 -43.99 -5.58 6.07
N ARG A 444 -44.98 -6.48 6.00
CA ARG A 444 -46.36 -6.14 6.38
C ARG A 444 -46.48 -5.87 7.87
N LYS A 445 -45.85 -6.70 8.72
CA LYS A 445 -45.78 -6.47 10.19
C LYS A 445 -45.08 -5.16 10.54
N LEU A 446 -44.03 -4.78 9.79
CA LEU A 446 -43.34 -3.51 9.95
C LEU A 446 -44.26 -2.34 9.59
N SER A 447 -44.94 -2.40 8.44
CA SER A 447 -45.93 -1.40 8.01
C SER A 447 -47.10 -1.29 9.00
N ASP A 448 -47.63 -2.41 9.49
CA ASP A 448 -48.71 -2.44 10.48
C ASP A 448 -48.25 -1.83 11.83
N SER A 449 -46.98 -2.02 12.20
CA SER A 449 -46.38 -1.43 13.41
C SER A 449 -46.12 0.08 13.24
N GLU A 450 -45.71 0.52 12.06
CA GLU A 450 -45.56 1.93 11.71
C GLU A 450 -46.90 2.66 11.67
N GLN A 451 -47.95 2.01 11.16
CA GLN A 451 -49.31 2.53 11.16
C GLN A 451 -49.88 2.58 12.59
N ALA A 452 -49.67 1.54 13.40
CA ALA A 452 -50.02 1.56 14.83
C ALA A 452 -49.27 2.66 15.59
N TYR A 453 -47.98 2.88 15.27
CA TYR A 453 -47.19 3.97 15.85
C TYR A 453 -47.71 5.35 15.42
N SER A 454 -48.15 5.50 14.18
CA SER A 454 -48.78 6.72 13.66
C SER A 454 -50.14 7.00 14.32
N GLU A 455 -50.97 5.97 14.51
CA GLU A 455 -52.26 6.09 15.21
C GLU A 455 -52.09 6.39 16.70
N ILE A 456 -51.15 5.73 17.36
CA ILE A 456 -50.80 5.96 18.76
C ILE A 456 -50.28 7.39 18.90
N SER A 457 -49.27 7.81 18.12
CA SER A 457 -48.66 9.15 18.21
C SER A 457 -49.62 10.29 17.88
N ASN A 458 -50.67 10.03 17.09
CA ASN A 458 -51.72 11.00 16.79
C ASN A 458 -52.92 10.98 17.76
N ALA A 459 -53.05 9.94 18.59
CA ALA A 459 -54.13 9.82 19.57
C ALA A 459 -54.08 10.95 20.62
N PHE A 460 -55.25 11.52 20.92
CA PHE A 460 -55.43 12.66 21.84
C PHE A 460 -54.81 12.42 23.23
N PHE A 461 -54.85 11.18 23.72
CA PHE A 461 -54.30 10.79 25.03
C PHE A 461 -52.76 10.78 25.07
N TRP A 462 -52.10 10.51 23.93
CA TRP A 462 -50.64 10.52 23.84
C TRP A 462 -50.10 11.95 23.78
N LYS A 463 -50.85 12.89 23.19
CA LYS A 463 -50.47 14.31 23.19
C LYS A 463 -50.53 14.96 24.58
N ILE A 464 -51.39 14.49 25.48
CA ILE A 464 -51.58 15.07 26.82
C ILE A 464 -50.56 14.55 27.85
N THR A 465 -50.04 13.32 27.68
CA THR A 465 -49.07 12.73 28.63
C THR A 465 -47.62 13.15 28.37
N TRP A 466 -47.36 13.97 27.34
CA TRP A 466 -46.06 14.57 27.02
C TRP A 466 -45.42 15.28 28.22
N ILE A 467 -46.20 16.05 29.01
CA ILE A 467 -45.64 16.83 30.13
C ILE A 467 -45.12 15.90 31.23
N PHE A 468 -45.85 14.83 31.54
CA PHE A 468 -45.44 13.85 32.55
C PHE A 468 -44.24 13.02 32.08
N ARG A 469 -44.15 12.72 30.78
CA ARG A 469 -43.00 12.01 30.22
C ARG A 469 -41.75 12.87 30.15
N VAL A 470 -41.86 14.17 29.85
CA VAL A 470 -40.73 15.12 29.90
C VAL A 470 -40.18 15.25 31.33
N ILE A 471 -41.04 15.22 32.35
CA ILE A 471 -40.61 15.27 33.76
C ILE A 471 -39.89 13.95 34.17
N VAL A 472 -40.42 12.79 33.76
CA VAL A 472 -39.78 11.49 34.02
C VAL A 472 -38.46 11.34 33.24
N ASP A 473 -38.38 11.85 32.01
CA ASP A 473 -37.16 11.84 31.19
C ASP A 473 -36.12 12.87 31.68
N MET A 474 -36.53 14.03 32.21
CA MET A 474 -35.61 14.99 32.84
C MET A 474 -34.94 14.44 34.09
N VAL A 475 -35.62 13.57 34.84
CA VAL A 475 -35.07 12.96 36.06
C VAL A 475 -34.21 11.73 35.75
N LYS A 476 -34.52 10.96 34.70
CA LYS A 476 -33.75 9.75 34.35
C LYS A 476 -32.52 10.02 33.46
N ARG A 477 -32.49 11.07 32.64
CA ARG A 477 -31.41 11.31 31.66
C ARG A 477 -30.04 11.79 32.17
N PRO A 478 -29.82 12.32 33.39
CA PRO A 478 -28.48 12.71 33.80
C PRO A 478 -27.56 11.54 34.20
N PHE A 479 -28.09 10.32 34.40
CA PHE A 479 -27.38 9.30 35.19
C PHE A 479 -26.99 7.98 34.49
N ILE A 480 -27.37 7.73 33.22
CA ILE A 480 -27.09 6.42 32.60
C ILE A 480 -26.29 6.55 31.30
N LYS A 481 -24.97 6.44 31.46
CA LYS A 481 -23.97 5.82 30.57
C LYS A 481 -24.16 5.97 29.05
N THR A 482 -23.90 7.16 28.50
CA THR A 482 -23.56 7.32 27.06
C THR A 482 -22.56 8.46 26.85
N ARG A 483 -21.82 8.40 25.72
CA ARG A 483 -20.83 9.37 25.20
C ARG A 483 -21.25 10.84 25.38
N TYR A 484 -22.54 11.13 25.29
CA TYR A 484 -23.13 12.46 25.45
C TYR A 484 -23.09 13.02 26.87
N GLY A 485 -23.19 12.17 27.91
CA GLY A 485 -23.07 12.61 29.31
C GLY A 485 -21.64 13.06 29.67
N ARG A 486 -20.62 12.37 29.14
CA ARG A 486 -19.21 12.78 29.27
C ARG A 486 -18.92 14.09 28.53
N LEU A 487 -19.49 14.27 27.33
CA LEU A 487 -19.40 15.50 26.54
C LEU A 487 -20.09 16.69 27.23
N PHE A 488 -21.28 16.48 27.81
CA PHE A 488 -21.98 17.50 28.58
C PHE A 488 -21.19 17.91 29.83
N GLY A 489 -20.62 16.93 30.55
CA GLY A 489 -19.73 17.20 31.69
C GLY A 489 -18.44 17.94 31.30
N LYS A 490 -17.86 17.67 30.12
CA LYS A 490 -16.73 18.44 29.56
C LYS A 490 -17.16 19.86 29.16
N GLY A 491 -18.35 20.01 28.55
CA GLY A 491 -18.93 21.30 28.16
C GLY A 491 -19.24 22.20 29.35
N MET A 492 -19.87 21.67 30.40
CA MET A 492 -20.15 22.37 31.66
C MET A 492 -18.88 22.78 32.39
N ARG A 493 -17.86 21.92 32.44
CA ARG A 493 -16.55 22.26 33.01
C ARG A 493 -15.85 23.36 32.20
N SER A 494 -15.92 23.32 30.88
CA SER A 494 -15.41 24.38 30.00
C SER A 494 -16.18 25.69 30.18
N LEU A 495 -17.51 25.65 30.34
CA LEU A 495 -18.36 26.82 30.58
C LEU A 495 -17.99 27.49 31.91
N LYS A 496 -17.75 26.67 32.94
CA LYS A 496 -17.37 27.13 34.28
C LYS A 496 -15.94 27.66 34.35
N LYS A 497 -15.01 27.12 33.55
CA LYS A 497 -13.59 27.50 33.54
C LYS A 497 -13.27 28.65 32.57
N ASN A 498 -13.93 28.71 31.41
CA ASN A 498 -13.56 29.58 30.29
C ASN A 498 -14.66 30.58 29.88
N GLY A 499 -15.85 30.49 30.47
CA GLY A 499 -16.99 31.36 30.17
C GLY A 499 -17.76 31.00 28.91
N LEU A 500 -19.01 31.49 28.82
CA LEU A 500 -19.99 31.12 27.78
C LEU A 500 -19.45 31.35 26.36
N ARG A 501 -18.78 32.49 26.15
CA ARG A 501 -18.28 32.93 24.83
C ARG A 501 -17.18 32.01 24.28
N ASN A 502 -16.26 31.54 25.13
CA ASN A 502 -15.17 30.65 24.71
C ASN A 502 -15.63 29.20 24.54
N THR A 503 -16.57 28.74 25.36
CA THR A 503 -17.18 27.40 25.18
C THR A 503 -18.01 27.34 23.92
N TRP A 504 -18.77 28.39 23.59
CA TRP A 504 -19.47 28.49 22.31
C TRP A 504 -18.53 28.56 21.11
N ARG A 505 -17.37 29.24 21.25
CA ARG A 505 -16.31 29.23 20.24
C ARG A 505 -15.81 27.79 19.98
N LYS A 506 -15.39 27.06 21.04
CA LYS A 506 -14.96 25.66 20.93
C LYS A 506 -16.00 24.71 20.33
N VAL A 507 -17.28 24.88 20.68
CA VAL A 507 -18.39 24.05 20.14
C VAL A 507 -18.69 24.40 18.68
N ARG A 508 -18.61 25.68 18.31
CA ARG A 508 -18.75 26.15 16.93
C ARG A 508 -17.60 25.68 16.06
N ASP A 509 -16.37 25.70 16.58
CA ASP A 509 -15.17 25.24 15.88
C ASP A 509 -15.20 23.71 15.72
N TRP A 510 -15.70 22.97 16.73
CA TRP A 510 -15.95 21.52 16.63
C TRP A 510 -16.99 21.15 15.56
N ARG A 511 -18.08 21.92 15.43
CA ARG A 511 -19.13 21.71 14.40
C ARG A 511 -18.71 22.11 12.98
N LYS A 512 -17.68 22.93 12.82
CA LYS A 512 -17.22 23.45 11.52
C LYS A 512 -16.25 22.54 10.77
N HIS A 513 -15.74 21.48 11.39
CA HIS A 513 -14.62 20.72 10.83
C HIS A 513 -15.03 19.28 10.48
N ARG A 514 -15.82 19.16 9.40
CA ARG A 514 -15.65 18.09 8.41
C ARG A 514 -14.67 18.70 7.40
N GLN A 515 -13.48 18.11 7.33
CA GLN A 515 -12.27 18.61 6.68
C GLN A 515 -12.55 19.46 5.43
N ASN A 516 -12.15 20.73 5.47
CA ASN A 516 -12.10 21.58 4.28
C ASN A 516 -10.62 21.88 4.00
N PHE A 517 -9.84 20.85 3.65
CA PHE A 517 -8.43 20.97 3.25
C PHE A 517 -8.28 22.02 2.12
N ALA A 518 -9.23 22.07 1.20
CA ALA A 518 -9.30 23.05 0.10
C ALA A 518 -9.46 24.52 0.57
N GLY A 519 -10.06 24.77 1.74
CA GLY A 519 -10.34 26.13 2.21
C GLY A 519 -9.13 26.86 2.82
N LEU A 520 -8.18 26.12 3.39
CA LEU A 520 -6.93 26.66 3.95
C LEU A 520 -5.81 26.68 2.91
N ALA A 521 -5.74 25.67 2.03
CA ALA A 521 -4.80 25.61 0.91
C ALA A 521 -4.91 26.80 -0.06
N ASN A 522 -6.12 27.36 -0.21
CA ASN A 522 -6.41 28.44 -1.16
C ASN A 522 -6.39 29.85 -0.58
N LYS A 523 -6.03 30.01 0.70
CA LYS A 523 -5.85 31.36 1.25
C LYS A 523 -4.49 31.89 0.77
N PRO A 524 -4.43 33.06 0.11
CA PRO A 524 -3.17 33.61 -0.37
C PRO A 524 -2.21 33.80 0.81
N LEU A 525 -1.01 33.23 0.70
CA LEU A 525 0.06 33.35 1.71
C LEU A 525 0.47 34.80 1.93
N PHE A 526 0.49 35.59 0.85
CA PHE A 526 0.83 37.00 0.85
C PHE A 526 -0.22 37.79 0.06
N THR A 527 -0.48 39.00 0.53
CA THR A 527 -1.23 40.01 -0.22
C THR A 527 -0.43 40.52 -1.41
N LYS A 528 -1.11 41.12 -2.39
CA LYS A 528 -0.42 41.72 -3.55
C LYS A 528 0.50 42.85 -3.11
N GLU A 529 0.11 43.61 -2.09
CA GLU A 529 0.89 44.68 -1.49
C GLU A 529 2.17 44.16 -0.82
N GLU A 530 2.11 43.02 -0.12
CA GLU A 530 3.28 42.37 0.47
C GLU A 530 4.26 41.86 -0.60
N LEU A 531 3.74 41.20 -1.66
CA LEU A 531 4.57 40.74 -2.78
C LEU A 531 5.25 41.90 -3.51
N GLU A 532 4.54 43.01 -3.71
CA GLU A 532 5.15 44.19 -4.31
C GLU A 532 6.20 44.81 -3.38
N ALA A 533 5.93 44.89 -2.07
CA ALA A 533 6.91 45.37 -1.11
C ALA A 533 8.20 44.54 -1.09
N GLN A 534 8.10 43.21 -1.23
CA GLN A 534 9.25 42.30 -1.32
C GLN A 534 10.23 42.67 -2.45
N ARG A 535 9.73 43.14 -3.60
CA ARG A 535 10.57 43.54 -4.75
C ARG A 535 11.50 44.70 -4.45
N HIS A 536 11.15 45.53 -3.46
CA HIS A 536 11.90 46.74 -3.08
C HIS A 536 12.83 46.50 -1.88
N VAL A 537 12.79 45.32 -1.25
CA VAL A 537 13.68 44.97 -0.14
C VAL A 537 15.11 44.81 -0.66
N ARG A 538 16.07 45.22 0.17
CA ARG A 538 17.50 45.02 -0.06
C ARG A 538 18.04 44.14 1.05
N PHE A 539 18.58 42.99 0.67
CA PHE A 539 19.20 42.05 1.59
C PHE A 539 20.65 42.44 1.90
N SER A 540 21.17 41.95 3.02
CA SER A 540 22.55 42.19 3.46
C SER A 540 23.58 41.46 2.58
N ARG A 541 23.16 40.36 1.94
CA ARG A 541 23.95 39.57 0.99
C ARG A 541 23.38 39.77 -0.41
N ASP A 542 24.25 39.68 -1.41
CA ASP A 542 23.86 39.65 -2.82
C ASP A 542 24.08 38.24 -3.37
N VAL A 543 23.01 37.43 -3.36
CA VAL A 543 23.06 36.03 -3.81
C VAL A 543 22.38 35.92 -5.15
N LYS A 544 23.07 35.31 -6.13
CA LYS A 544 22.45 34.88 -7.38
C LYS A 544 22.01 33.42 -7.24
N PHE A 545 20.74 33.14 -7.52
CA PHE A 545 20.20 31.78 -7.61
C PHE A 545 20.28 31.26 -9.05
N SER A 546 20.73 30.02 -9.24
CA SER A 546 20.54 29.29 -10.50
C SER A 546 19.44 28.27 -10.30
N ILE A 547 18.31 28.47 -10.98
CA ILE A 547 17.22 27.50 -10.99
C ILE A 547 17.49 26.52 -12.13
N VAL A 548 17.66 25.25 -11.79
CA VAL A 548 17.99 24.19 -12.75
C VAL A 548 16.75 23.38 -13.09
N VAL A 549 16.45 23.25 -14.39
CA VAL A 549 15.24 22.59 -14.87
C VAL A 549 15.58 21.66 -16.04
N PRO A 550 15.66 20.33 -15.82
CA PRO A 550 15.78 19.38 -16.92
C PRO A 550 14.48 19.33 -17.73
N LEU A 551 14.57 19.38 -19.06
CA LEU A 551 13.42 19.26 -19.96
C LEU A 551 13.48 17.94 -20.74
N TYR A 552 12.34 17.26 -20.85
CA TYR A 552 12.17 16.09 -21.72
C TYR A 552 10.72 16.00 -22.20
N ASN A 553 10.51 16.18 -23.50
CA ASN A 553 9.21 16.16 -24.18
C ASN A 553 8.14 16.99 -23.43
N THR A 554 8.56 18.11 -22.83
CA THR A 554 7.73 18.93 -21.94
C THR A 554 6.56 19.56 -22.69
N PRO A 555 5.31 19.39 -22.22
CA PRO A 555 4.16 20.07 -22.80
C PRO A 555 4.32 21.59 -22.80
N LEU A 556 4.05 22.24 -23.94
CA LEU A 556 4.27 23.68 -24.11
C LEU A 556 3.53 24.55 -23.09
N GLN A 557 2.32 24.13 -22.69
CA GLN A 557 1.56 24.85 -21.66
C GLN A 557 2.32 24.85 -20.34
N PHE A 558 2.77 23.68 -19.89
CA PHE A 558 3.48 23.52 -18.63
C PHE A 558 4.81 24.29 -18.65
N LEU A 559 5.56 24.19 -19.75
CA LEU A 559 6.78 24.99 -19.95
C LEU A 559 6.52 26.49 -19.80
N HIS A 560 5.43 27.01 -20.38
CA HIS A 560 5.08 28.42 -20.27
C HIS A 560 4.69 28.84 -18.86
N GLU A 561 3.93 28.01 -18.14
CA GLU A 561 3.52 28.30 -16.77
C GLU A 561 4.72 28.23 -15.82
N MET A 562 5.57 27.21 -15.95
CA MET A 562 6.82 27.03 -15.21
C MET A 562 7.75 28.24 -15.38
N ILE A 563 8.09 28.62 -16.62
CA ILE A 563 8.97 29.77 -16.88
C ILE A 563 8.37 31.07 -16.31
N ARG A 564 7.05 31.26 -16.43
CA ARG A 564 6.38 32.44 -15.87
C ARG A 564 6.47 32.47 -14.35
N SER A 565 6.31 31.34 -13.68
CA SER A 565 6.43 31.27 -12.21
C SER A 565 7.82 31.69 -11.70
N VAL A 566 8.87 31.46 -12.50
CA VAL A 566 10.23 31.94 -12.23
C VAL A 566 10.37 33.44 -12.55
N LEU A 567 9.82 33.90 -13.67
CA LEU A 567 9.81 35.32 -14.05
C LEU A 567 9.11 36.20 -13.02
N ASP A 568 8.06 35.68 -12.40
CA ASP A 568 7.22 36.39 -11.45
C ASP A 568 7.82 36.48 -10.03
N GLN A 569 8.97 35.84 -9.77
CA GLN A 569 9.64 35.88 -8.46
C GLN A 569 9.89 37.32 -7.99
N THR A 570 9.64 37.59 -6.71
CA THR A 570 9.80 38.92 -6.10
C THR A 570 11.26 39.27 -5.85
N TYR A 571 12.11 38.27 -5.59
CA TYR A 571 13.55 38.42 -5.62
C TYR A 571 14.09 38.34 -7.05
N GLY A 572 14.87 39.33 -7.49
CA GLY A 572 15.23 39.51 -8.91
C GLY A 572 16.59 38.95 -9.36
N ASN A 573 17.49 38.61 -8.42
CA ASN A 573 18.85 38.14 -8.76
C ASN A 573 18.87 36.60 -8.92
N TRP A 574 18.39 36.14 -10.07
CA TRP A 574 18.35 34.73 -10.43
C TRP A 574 18.70 34.52 -11.91
N GLU A 575 18.98 33.29 -12.27
CA GLU A 575 19.02 32.79 -13.65
C GLU A 575 18.27 31.45 -13.74
N LEU A 576 17.72 31.16 -14.91
CA LEU A 576 17.00 29.93 -15.20
C LEU A 576 17.81 29.11 -16.20
N CYS A 577 18.27 27.93 -15.82
CA CYS A 577 19.13 27.06 -16.60
C CYS A 577 18.33 25.82 -17.04
N MET A 578 17.99 25.75 -18.33
CA MET A 578 17.19 24.66 -18.90
C MET A 578 18.02 23.82 -19.87
N ALA A 579 18.20 22.53 -19.59
CA ALA A 579 18.82 21.58 -20.51
C ALA A 579 17.77 20.62 -21.07
N ASP A 580 17.71 20.51 -22.39
CA ASP A 580 16.61 19.88 -23.11
C ASP A 580 17.05 18.62 -23.86
N GLY A 581 16.67 17.47 -23.31
CA GLY A 581 16.86 16.15 -23.89
C GLY A 581 15.71 15.66 -24.77
N SER A 582 14.72 16.51 -25.11
CA SER A 582 13.54 16.13 -25.91
C SER A 582 13.91 15.64 -27.31
N ASP A 583 13.07 14.81 -27.90
CA ASP A 583 13.28 14.34 -29.27
C ASP A 583 13.00 15.42 -30.34
N ALA A 584 13.22 15.07 -31.61
CA ALA A 584 13.04 15.99 -32.74
C ALA A 584 11.57 16.37 -33.01
N GLN A 585 10.60 15.54 -32.59
CA GLN A 585 9.17 15.82 -32.76
C GLN A 585 8.72 16.96 -31.84
N HIS A 586 9.44 17.18 -30.74
CA HIS A 586 9.22 18.25 -29.76
C HIS A 586 10.05 19.51 -30.03
N GLY A 587 10.41 19.78 -31.29
CA GLY A 587 11.16 21.00 -31.68
C GLY A 587 10.45 22.33 -31.37
N ASN A 588 9.15 22.30 -31.07
CA ASN A 588 8.39 23.44 -30.57
C ASN A 588 8.85 23.91 -29.16
N VAL A 589 9.34 23.00 -28.31
CA VAL A 589 9.92 23.30 -26.98
C VAL A 589 11.17 24.17 -27.14
N GLU A 590 12.08 23.76 -28.04
CA GLU A 590 13.29 24.53 -28.36
C GLU A 590 12.95 25.94 -28.85
N GLN A 591 11.99 26.05 -29.77
CA GLN A 591 11.54 27.35 -30.28
C GLN A 591 10.96 28.24 -29.18
N ALA A 592 10.19 27.67 -28.25
CA ALA A 592 9.64 28.39 -27.11
C ALA A 592 10.74 28.89 -26.17
N CYS A 593 11.70 28.02 -25.81
CA CYS A 593 12.81 28.39 -24.94
C CYS A 593 13.68 29.50 -25.56
N LYS A 594 14.04 29.39 -26.84
CA LYS A 594 14.80 30.43 -27.56
C LYS A 594 14.10 31.78 -27.56
N LYS A 595 12.75 31.80 -27.66
CA LYS A 595 11.98 33.05 -27.55
C LYS A 595 12.07 33.68 -26.16
N TYR A 596 12.15 32.89 -25.10
CA TYR A 596 12.36 33.44 -23.74
C TYR A 596 13.79 33.94 -23.55
N CYS A 597 14.80 33.22 -24.02
CA CYS A 597 16.20 33.69 -23.98
C CYS A 597 16.39 35.04 -24.69
N GLN A 598 15.64 35.30 -25.77
CA GLN A 598 15.66 36.59 -26.47
C GLN A 598 14.97 37.72 -25.69
N LYS A 599 14.01 37.37 -24.81
CA LYS A 599 13.21 38.35 -24.04
C LYS A 599 13.83 38.69 -22.69
N ASP A 600 14.48 37.74 -22.04
CA ASP A 600 15.12 37.91 -20.74
C ASP A 600 16.50 37.24 -20.74
N SER A 601 17.55 38.04 -20.53
CA SER A 601 18.94 37.57 -20.56
C SER A 601 19.30 36.63 -19.41
N ARG A 602 18.43 36.50 -18.39
CA ARG A 602 18.60 35.58 -17.26
C ARG A 602 18.15 34.15 -17.59
N VAL A 603 17.49 33.94 -18.74
CA VAL A 603 17.03 32.63 -19.17
C VAL A 603 18.06 32.00 -20.11
N HIS A 604 18.58 30.85 -19.71
CA HIS A 604 19.59 30.08 -20.41
C HIS A 604 19.01 28.73 -20.85
N TYR A 605 19.28 28.37 -22.10
CA TYR A 605 18.76 27.14 -22.71
C TYR A 605 19.86 26.42 -23.46
N LEU A 606 19.95 25.11 -23.24
CA LEU A 606 20.86 24.20 -23.94
C LEU A 606 20.06 23.03 -24.50
N LYS A 607 20.11 22.85 -25.82
CA LYS A 607 19.63 21.61 -26.45
C LYS A 607 20.71 20.54 -26.33
N LEU A 608 20.35 19.37 -25.83
CA LEU A 608 21.25 18.22 -25.75
C LEU A 608 21.16 17.40 -27.04
N ASP A 609 22.29 16.80 -27.45
CA ASP A 609 22.34 15.95 -28.65
C ASP A 609 21.48 14.69 -28.53
N LYS A 610 21.24 14.23 -27.29
CA LYS A 610 20.39 13.09 -26.94
C LYS A 610 19.86 13.25 -25.53
N ASN A 611 18.81 12.51 -25.18
CA ASN A 611 18.37 12.39 -23.79
C ASN A 611 19.43 11.67 -22.95
N LEU A 612 19.88 12.29 -21.86
CA LEU A 612 20.88 11.72 -20.93
C LEU A 612 20.24 11.14 -19.66
N GLY A 613 18.91 11.03 -19.61
CA GLY A 613 18.18 10.69 -18.40
C GLY A 613 18.04 11.89 -17.46
N ILE A 614 17.32 11.69 -16.34
CA ILE A 614 17.04 12.79 -15.40
C ILE A 614 18.32 13.34 -14.77
N SER A 615 19.21 12.49 -14.25
CA SER A 615 20.47 12.94 -13.66
C SER A 615 21.37 13.64 -14.68
N GLY A 616 21.50 13.08 -15.89
CA GLY A 616 22.34 13.65 -16.95
C GLY A 616 21.84 15.02 -17.43
N ASN A 617 20.53 15.15 -17.66
CA ASN A 617 19.93 16.42 -18.07
C ASN A 617 20.04 17.47 -16.96
N THR A 618 19.83 17.10 -15.69
CA THR A 618 19.99 18.03 -14.56
C THR A 618 21.45 18.45 -14.38
N ASN A 619 22.41 17.54 -14.56
CA ASN A 619 23.83 17.87 -14.52
C ASN A 619 24.23 18.87 -15.61
N ALA A 620 23.70 18.75 -16.82
CA ALA A 620 23.91 19.75 -17.87
C ALA A 620 23.36 21.14 -17.48
N CYS A 621 22.27 21.20 -16.70
CA CYS A 621 21.80 22.45 -16.11
C CYS A 621 22.77 23.01 -15.07
N LEU A 622 23.33 22.15 -14.21
CA LEU A 622 24.33 22.53 -13.19
C LEU A 622 25.61 23.07 -13.82
N GLU A 623 26.03 22.57 -14.98
CA GLU A 623 27.19 23.08 -15.72
C GLU A 623 26.98 24.51 -16.24
N MET A 624 25.74 24.86 -16.61
CA MET A 624 25.37 26.22 -17.00
C MET A 624 25.26 27.19 -15.82
N ALA A 625 25.08 26.66 -14.59
CA ALA A 625 24.79 27.46 -13.41
C ALA A 625 25.99 28.28 -12.93
N THR A 626 25.81 29.60 -12.88
CA THR A 626 26.77 30.61 -12.40
C THR A 626 26.44 31.17 -11.02
N GLY A 627 25.24 30.90 -10.50
CA GLY A 627 24.77 31.31 -9.19
C GLY A 627 25.52 30.67 -8.03
N ASN A 628 25.50 31.36 -6.89
CA ASN A 628 26.12 30.87 -5.66
C ASN A 628 25.24 29.85 -4.94
N TYR A 629 23.95 29.80 -5.27
CA TYR A 629 22.97 28.85 -4.77
C TYR A 629 22.22 28.24 -5.95
N ILE A 630 21.92 26.95 -5.84
CA ILE A 630 21.23 26.15 -6.84
C ILE A 630 19.85 25.81 -6.29
N GLY A 631 18.79 26.05 -7.06
CA GLY A 631 17.43 25.61 -6.76
C GLY A 631 16.98 24.55 -7.76
N LEU A 632 16.54 23.39 -7.26
CA LEU A 632 15.97 22.32 -8.09
C LEU A 632 14.51 22.65 -8.43
N PHE A 633 14.13 22.47 -9.70
CA PHE A 633 12.76 22.74 -10.12
C PHE A 633 12.35 21.86 -11.30
N ASP A 634 11.15 21.30 -11.23
CA ASP A 634 10.59 20.44 -12.28
C ASP A 634 9.87 21.26 -13.36
N HIS A 635 9.89 20.73 -14.58
CA HIS A 635 9.47 21.46 -15.78
C HIS A 635 7.95 21.66 -15.90
N ASP A 636 7.17 20.94 -15.09
CA ASP A 636 5.72 20.88 -15.06
C ASP A 636 5.07 21.52 -13.82
N ASP A 637 5.90 21.98 -12.87
CA ASP A 637 5.47 22.53 -11.60
C ASP A 637 5.51 24.06 -11.55
N LEU A 638 5.08 24.63 -10.42
CA LEU A 638 4.96 26.07 -10.22
C LEU A 638 5.58 26.53 -8.90
N LEU A 639 6.36 27.60 -8.96
CA LEU A 639 6.86 28.30 -7.77
C LEU A 639 5.89 29.39 -7.32
N HIS A 640 5.71 29.52 -6.01
CA HIS A 640 5.06 30.70 -5.45
C HIS A 640 5.91 31.95 -5.74
N PRO A 641 5.33 33.13 -6.07
CA PRO A 641 6.09 34.35 -6.39
C PRO A 641 7.08 34.82 -5.31
N ALA A 642 6.85 34.42 -4.05
CA ALA A 642 7.71 34.74 -2.91
C ALA A 642 8.83 33.70 -2.65
N ALA A 643 8.91 32.61 -3.41
CA ALA A 643 9.78 31.47 -3.09
C ALA A 643 11.25 31.87 -2.92
N LEU A 644 11.84 32.54 -3.92
CA LEU A 644 13.23 32.99 -3.84
C LEU A 644 13.46 34.08 -2.79
N PHE A 645 12.46 34.92 -2.52
CA PHE A 645 12.56 35.94 -1.47
C PHE A 645 12.67 35.30 -0.09
N GLU A 646 11.82 34.32 0.19
CA GLU A 646 11.82 33.58 1.46
C GLU A 646 13.10 32.77 1.64
N VAL A 647 13.60 32.14 0.57
CA VAL A 647 14.92 31.48 0.59
C VAL A 647 16.04 32.49 0.86
N MET A 648 16.02 33.66 0.22
CA MET A 648 17.01 34.71 0.47
C MET A 648 16.95 35.21 1.91
N TRP A 649 15.75 35.34 2.47
CA TRP A 649 15.53 35.69 3.86
C TRP A 649 16.15 34.65 4.80
N ALA A 650 15.90 33.36 4.56
CA ALA A 650 16.52 32.27 5.32
C ALA A 650 18.07 32.31 5.25
N ILE A 651 18.65 32.58 4.08
CA ILE A 651 20.11 32.70 3.92
C ILE A 651 20.68 33.90 4.71
N CYS A 652 19.97 35.02 4.78
CA CYS A 652 20.44 36.19 5.52
C CYS A 652 20.30 36.04 7.03
N GLU A 653 19.16 35.53 7.49
CA GLU A 653 18.83 35.47 8.92
C GLU A 653 19.42 34.25 9.61
N GLN A 654 19.60 33.15 8.89
CA GLN A 654 19.98 31.85 9.47
C GLN A 654 21.27 31.27 8.86
N ASP A 655 21.94 32.01 7.98
CA ASP A 655 23.14 31.57 7.25
C ASP A 655 22.98 30.18 6.59
N ALA A 656 21.79 29.94 6.05
CA ALA A 656 21.39 28.66 5.49
C ALA A 656 22.25 28.26 4.28
N ASP A 657 22.72 27.02 4.26
CA ASP A 657 23.45 26.43 3.12
C ASP A 657 22.68 25.27 2.45
N PHE A 658 21.60 24.80 3.08
CA PHE A 658 20.59 23.91 2.51
C PHE A 658 19.19 24.33 2.99
N ILE A 659 18.25 24.50 2.07
CA ILE A 659 16.92 25.02 2.31
C ILE A 659 15.89 24.15 1.60
N TYR A 660 14.76 23.89 2.26
CA TYR A 660 13.59 23.27 1.65
C TYR A 660 12.30 23.87 2.16
N THR A 661 11.20 23.67 1.44
CA THR A 661 9.90 24.28 1.73
C THR A 661 8.78 23.24 1.79
N ASP A 662 7.65 23.63 2.41
CA ASP A 662 6.40 22.89 2.25
C ASP A 662 5.88 23.00 0.81
N GLU A 663 4.99 22.08 0.46
CA GLU A 663 4.43 21.94 -0.89
C GLU A 663 2.94 21.59 -0.85
N ASN A 664 2.28 21.72 -1.99
CA ASN A 664 0.89 21.33 -2.15
C ASN A 664 0.63 20.78 -3.55
N THR A 665 -0.10 19.67 -3.62
CA THR A 665 -0.46 19.04 -4.89
C THR A 665 -1.72 19.68 -5.49
N PHE A 666 -1.70 19.90 -6.80
CA PHE A 666 -2.81 20.48 -7.57
C PHE A 666 -2.99 19.73 -8.90
N HIS A 667 -4.13 19.91 -9.58
CA HIS A 667 -4.43 19.24 -10.85
C HIS A 667 -4.22 20.19 -12.04
N ASP A 668 -5.15 21.12 -12.25
CA ASP A 668 -5.14 22.01 -13.40
C ASP A 668 -4.53 23.37 -13.04
N LYS A 669 -4.93 23.93 -11.89
CA LYS A 669 -4.54 25.27 -11.45
C LYS A 669 -4.16 25.31 -9.97
N PRO A 670 -3.20 26.14 -9.54
CA PRO A 670 -2.83 26.25 -8.13
C PRO A 670 -3.99 26.48 -7.15
N GLU A 671 -5.09 27.10 -7.59
CA GLU A 671 -6.29 27.31 -6.77
C GLU A 671 -7.14 26.04 -6.54
N ASP A 672 -6.82 24.92 -7.20
CA ASP A 672 -7.44 23.62 -6.96
C ASP A 672 -6.60 22.72 -6.05
N ALA A 673 -5.50 23.24 -5.50
CA ALA A 673 -4.58 22.46 -4.68
C ALA A 673 -5.27 21.84 -3.46
N TYR A 674 -5.03 20.54 -3.23
CA TYR A 674 -5.87 19.70 -2.38
C TYR A 674 -5.10 18.85 -1.36
N CYS A 675 -3.79 18.70 -1.51
CA CYS A 675 -2.96 17.84 -0.66
C CYS A 675 -1.73 18.58 -0.14
N PRO A 676 -1.86 19.42 0.91
CA PRO A 676 -0.73 20.14 1.48
C PRO A 676 0.17 19.17 2.27
N ALA A 677 1.46 19.14 1.95
CA ALA A 677 2.47 18.41 2.68
C ALA A 677 3.23 19.37 3.59
N PHE A 678 2.83 19.38 4.87
CA PHE A 678 3.45 20.17 5.93
C PHE A 678 4.54 19.35 6.61
N LYS A 679 5.78 19.59 6.16
CA LYS A 679 6.99 18.85 6.52
C LYS A 679 7.49 19.25 7.91
N PRO A 680 8.19 18.37 8.64
CA PRO A 680 8.96 18.76 9.82
C PRO A 680 10.24 19.50 9.41
N ASP A 681 10.91 20.14 10.38
CA ASP A 681 12.30 20.56 10.26
C ASP A 681 13.22 19.32 10.13
N TYR A 682 14.53 19.56 9.90
CA TYR A 682 15.48 18.49 9.57
C TYR A 682 15.48 17.36 10.61
N ALA A 683 15.10 16.17 10.16
CA ALA A 683 14.96 14.96 10.97
C ALA A 683 15.70 13.81 10.26
N PRO A 684 16.95 13.49 10.64
CA PRO A 684 17.77 12.53 9.90
C PRO A 684 17.18 11.12 9.87
N ASP A 685 16.54 10.66 10.95
CA ASP A 685 15.95 9.31 11.00
C ASP A 685 14.63 9.22 10.23
N THR A 686 13.88 10.33 10.20
CA THR A 686 12.73 10.46 9.30
C THR A 686 13.19 10.48 7.85
N LEU A 687 14.24 11.25 7.53
CA LEU A 687 14.81 11.32 6.18
C LEU A 687 15.34 9.96 5.74
N ARG A 688 15.93 9.14 6.62
CA ARG A 688 16.37 7.78 6.28
C ARG A 688 15.22 6.80 6.04
N SER A 689 14.01 7.14 6.51
CA SER A 689 12.83 6.31 6.32
C SER A 689 12.11 6.64 5.01
N TYR A 690 12.14 7.91 4.55
CA TYR A 690 11.67 8.32 3.23
C TYR A 690 12.13 9.74 2.90
N ASN A 691 12.19 10.08 1.62
CA ASN A 691 12.56 11.42 1.17
C ASN A 691 11.42 12.43 1.36
N TYR A 692 11.24 12.96 2.57
CA TYR A 692 10.21 13.98 2.84
C TYR A 692 10.59 15.39 2.37
N ILE A 693 11.86 15.63 2.01
CA ILE A 693 12.39 16.97 1.69
C ILE A 693 12.03 17.41 0.27
N CYS A 694 11.77 16.47 -0.65
CA CYS A 694 11.48 16.57 -2.09
C CYS A 694 11.04 17.94 -2.70
N HIS A 695 11.30 18.03 -4.01
CA HIS A 695 11.02 19.12 -4.94
C HIS A 695 11.84 20.38 -4.71
N PHE A 696 11.27 21.46 -4.15
CA PHE A 696 11.96 22.75 -4.07
C PHE A 696 13.01 22.79 -2.98
N THR A 697 14.18 22.27 -3.33
CA THR A 697 15.37 22.29 -2.50
C THR A 697 16.36 23.30 -3.07
N VAL A 698 16.85 24.20 -2.22
CA VAL A 698 17.87 25.19 -2.58
C VAL A 698 19.10 24.98 -1.72
N PHE A 699 20.28 24.87 -2.33
CA PHE A 699 21.53 24.66 -1.60
C PHE A 699 22.67 25.48 -2.19
N SER A 700 23.67 25.78 -1.36
CA SER A 700 24.83 26.54 -1.84
C SER A 700 25.66 25.69 -2.81
N LYS A 701 26.19 26.32 -3.86
CA LYS A 701 27.09 25.66 -4.81
C LYS A 701 28.33 25.07 -4.13
N LYS A 702 28.84 25.76 -3.09
CA LYS A 702 29.93 25.27 -2.24
C LYS A 702 29.57 24.00 -1.49
N LEU A 703 28.32 23.85 -1.06
CA LEU A 703 27.87 22.63 -0.40
C LEU A 703 27.84 21.47 -1.40
N LEU A 704 27.31 21.68 -2.62
CA LEU A 704 27.33 20.68 -3.69
C LEU A 704 28.75 20.22 -4.05
N GLU A 705 29.72 21.14 -4.11
CA GLU A 705 31.12 20.78 -4.38
C GLU A 705 31.70 19.86 -3.29
N LYS A 706 31.31 20.05 -2.03
CA LYS A 706 31.76 19.19 -0.91
C LYS A 706 31.22 17.76 -0.97
N THR A 707 30.12 17.52 -1.69
CA THR A 707 29.49 16.19 -1.79
C THR A 707 30.06 15.33 -2.91
N GLY A 708 31.02 15.85 -3.69
CA GLY A 708 31.57 15.17 -4.86
C GLY A 708 30.86 15.49 -6.17
N GLY A 709 29.90 16.43 -6.17
CA GLY A 709 29.26 16.94 -7.39
C GLY A 709 27.77 16.63 -7.50
N GLY A 710 27.28 16.65 -8.74
CA GLY A 710 25.86 16.63 -9.11
C GLY A 710 25.15 15.29 -8.90
N PHE A 711 24.15 15.04 -9.73
CA PHE A 711 23.30 13.85 -9.69
C PHE A 711 24.02 12.64 -10.28
N ARG A 712 23.67 11.45 -9.76
CA ARG A 712 24.29 10.18 -10.14
C ARG A 712 23.26 9.32 -10.88
N SER A 713 23.58 8.93 -12.12
CA SER A 713 22.67 8.14 -12.96
C SER A 713 22.40 6.75 -12.40
N GLU A 714 23.30 6.22 -11.56
CA GLU A 714 23.10 4.96 -10.82
C GLU A 714 21.91 5.04 -9.85
N CYS A 715 21.51 6.26 -9.47
CA CYS A 715 20.36 6.53 -8.62
C CYS A 715 19.15 7.06 -9.39
N ASP A 716 19.13 7.01 -10.73
CA ASP A 716 17.98 7.47 -11.52
C ASP A 716 16.67 6.80 -11.05
N GLY A 717 15.62 7.61 -10.87
CA GLY A 717 14.37 7.25 -10.20
C GLY A 717 14.30 7.65 -8.73
N SER A 718 15.46 7.79 -8.07
CA SER A 718 15.62 8.25 -6.68
C SER A 718 16.80 9.22 -6.53
N GLN A 719 17.17 9.89 -7.61
CA GLN A 719 18.37 10.73 -7.69
C GLN A 719 18.33 11.93 -6.74
N ASP A 720 17.14 12.46 -6.47
CA ASP A 720 16.95 13.55 -5.50
C ASP A 720 17.21 13.06 -4.07
N TYR A 721 16.83 11.81 -3.76
CA TYR A 721 17.05 11.24 -2.45
C TYR A 721 18.56 11.06 -2.17
N ASP A 722 19.30 10.54 -3.14
CA ASP A 722 20.76 10.47 -3.09
C ASP A 722 21.38 11.84 -2.81
N LEU A 723 21.02 12.85 -3.62
CA LEU A 723 21.61 14.16 -3.50
C LEU A 723 21.27 14.82 -2.15
N VAL A 724 20.01 14.73 -1.71
CA VAL A 724 19.57 15.25 -0.41
C VAL A 724 20.34 14.58 0.74
N LEU A 725 20.52 13.27 0.73
CA LEU A 725 21.32 12.57 1.74
C LEU A 725 22.76 13.09 1.75
N ARG A 726 23.43 13.16 0.59
CA ARG A 726 24.80 13.66 0.49
C ARG A 726 24.95 15.12 0.92
N LEU A 727 24.01 16.00 0.56
CA LEU A 727 24.03 17.40 0.93
C LEU A 727 23.84 17.59 2.44
N THR A 728 22.85 16.91 3.02
CA THR A 728 22.56 17.02 4.46
C THR A 728 23.67 16.45 5.34
N GLU A 729 24.45 15.47 4.84
CA GLU A 729 25.68 14.98 5.51
C GLU A 729 26.76 16.07 5.68
N LYS A 730 26.78 17.11 4.83
CA LYS A 730 27.83 18.14 4.77
C LYS A 730 27.33 19.55 5.09
N ALA A 731 26.02 19.74 5.18
CA ALA A 731 25.39 21.02 5.45
C ALA A 731 25.71 21.49 6.87
N SER A 732 25.89 22.79 7.03
CA SER A 732 26.11 23.41 8.34
C SER A 732 24.81 23.97 8.92
N HIS A 733 23.94 24.51 8.06
CA HIS A 733 22.68 25.14 8.44
C HIS A 733 21.58 24.71 7.48
N ILE A 734 20.87 23.65 7.87
CA ILE A 734 19.69 23.14 7.17
C ILE A 734 18.47 23.91 7.68
N VAL A 735 17.76 24.59 6.78
CA VAL A 735 16.59 25.41 7.12
C VAL A 735 15.36 24.96 6.36
N HIS A 736 14.31 24.70 7.12
CA HIS A 736 12.98 24.47 6.60
C HIS A 736 12.18 25.77 6.60
N ILE A 737 11.49 26.07 5.50
CA ILE A 737 10.54 27.19 5.42
C ILE A 737 9.12 26.59 5.45
N PRO A 738 8.37 26.72 6.58
CA PRO A 738 7.07 26.08 6.75
C PRO A 738 5.94 26.87 6.05
N LYS A 739 6.13 27.10 4.74
CA LYS A 739 5.23 27.81 3.82
C LYS A 739 5.17 27.01 2.53
N ILE A 740 3.96 26.89 1.96
CA ILE A 740 3.73 26.26 0.65
C ILE A 740 4.31 27.17 -0.44
N LEU A 741 5.58 26.96 -0.79
CA LEU A 741 6.28 27.74 -1.81
C LEU A 741 6.45 26.97 -3.13
N TYR A 742 6.10 25.69 -3.10
CA TYR A 742 6.08 24.79 -4.24
C TYR A 742 4.68 24.24 -4.49
N TYR A 743 4.25 24.26 -5.75
CA TYR A 743 3.01 23.65 -6.18
C TYR A 743 3.33 22.53 -7.15
N TRP A 744 2.98 21.32 -6.74
CA TRP A 744 3.26 20.09 -7.48
C TRP A 744 2.06 19.67 -8.31
N ARG A 745 2.23 19.53 -9.62
CA ARG A 745 1.17 19.19 -10.56
C ARG A 745 0.99 17.68 -10.66
N SER A 746 -0.24 17.24 -10.42
CA SER A 746 -0.65 15.84 -10.57
C SER A 746 -1.31 15.63 -11.95
N HIS A 747 -0.65 14.89 -12.84
CA HIS A 747 -1.17 14.49 -14.16
C HIS A 747 -0.73 13.08 -14.55
N SER A 748 -1.42 12.47 -15.52
CA SER A 748 -1.20 11.07 -15.96
C SER A 748 0.22 10.74 -16.45
N ASN A 749 0.96 11.73 -16.93
CA ASN A 749 2.34 11.58 -17.38
C ASN A 749 3.37 11.82 -16.26
N SER A 750 2.92 12.05 -15.02
CA SER A 750 3.81 12.32 -13.89
C SER A 750 4.47 11.01 -13.47
N VAL A 751 5.78 11.01 -13.28
CA VAL A 751 6.52 9.80 -12.89
C VAL A 751 6.06 9.27 -11.52
N ALA A 752 5.44 10.11 -10.71
CA ALA A 752 4.98 9.79 -9.36
C ALA A 752 3.57 9.18 -9.26
N SER A 753 2.78 9.17 -10.34
CA SER A 753 1.41 8.64 -10.26
C SER A 753 1.33 7.12 -10.17
N ASP A 754 2.46 6.40 -10.34
CA ASP A 754 2.47 4.93 -10.33
C ASP A 754 3.83 4.35 -9.87
N ILE A 755 4.02 4.20 -8.55
CA ILE A 755 5.22 3.55 -7.97
C ILE A 755 5.28 2.06 -8.38
N SER A 756 4.13 1.40 -8.59
CA SER A 756 4.05 0.03 -9.11
C SER A 756 4.55 -0.10 -10.55
N ALA A 757 4.63 0.99 -11.32
CA ALA A 757 5.07 0.94 -12.70
C ALA A 757 6.60 0.81 -12.88
N LYS A 758 7.42 0.99 -11.81
CA LYS A 758 8.88 1.17 -11.95
C LYS A 758 9.72 0.61 -10.76
N PRO A 759 9.94 -0.71 -10.66
CA PRO A 759 10.71 -1.36 -9.58
C PRO A 759 12.15 -0.81 -9.37
N TYR A 760 12.75 -0.23 -10.41
CA TYR A 760 14.10 0.34 -10.34
C TYR A 760 14.21 1.51 -9.34
N THR A 761 13.13 2.26 -9.12
CA THR A 761 13.10 3.43 -8.21
C THR A 761 13.40 3.03 -6.76
N VAL A 762 12.81 1.92 -6.30
CA VAL A 762 13.04 1.35 -4.97
C VAL A 762 14.48 0.88 -4.82
N THR A 763 15.02 0.22 -5.85
CA THR A 763 16.40 -0.25 -5.88
C THR A 763 17.39 0.93 -5.79
N ALA A 764 17.16 1.98 -6.57
CA ALA A 764 17.97 3.20 -6.55
C ALA A 764 17.95 3.90 -5.18
N ALA A 765 16.79 3.97 -4.52
CA ALA A 765 16.69 4.54 -3.17
C ALA A 765 17.41 3.70 -2.11
N LYS A 766 17.29 2.36 -2.16
CA LYS A 766 18.04 1.47 -1.27
C LYS A 766 19.55 1.59 -1.46
N LEU A 767 20.01 1.76 -2.71
CA LEU A 767 21.41 2.06 -3.00
C LEU A 767 21.85 3.39 -2.37
N ALA A 768 21.08 4.46 -2.59
CA ALA A 768 21.36 5.77 -2.01
C ALA A 768 21.46 5.75 -0.48
N LEU A 769 20.54 5.04 0.18
CA LEU A 769 20.53 4.86 1.64
C LEU A 769 21.69 4.01 2.14
N SER A 770 21.97 2.88 1.49
CA SER A 770 23.08 1.99 1.87
C SER A 770 24.42 2.73 1.79
N GLU A 771 24.64 3.51 0.74
CA GLU A 771 25.85 4.31 0.62
C GLU A 771 25.87 5.51 1.57
N HIS A 772 24.72 6.11 1.88
CA HIS A 772 24.60 7.12 2.94
C HIS A 772 25.07 6.56 4.28
N LEU A 773 24.54 5.40 4.69
CA LEU A 773 24.90 4.70 5.91
C LEU A 773 26.41 4.42 5.97
N ALA A 774 26.99 3.94 4.86
CA ALA A 774 28.43 3.72 4.75
C ALA A 774 29.24 5.02 4.92
N ARG A 775 28.83 6.13 4.30
CA ARG A 775 29.52 7.43 4.39
C ARG A 775 29.50 8.03 5.80
N ILE A 776 28.42 7.84 6.55
CA ILE A 776 28.28 8.34 7.91
C ILE A 776 28.78 7.35 8.99
N GLY A 777 29.24 6.17 8.57
CA GLY A 777 29.80 5.16 9.49
C GLY A 777 28.75 4.49 10.37
N LEU A 778 27.51 4.33 9.89
CA LEU A 778 26.46 3.60 10.59
C LEU A 778 26.20 2.26 9.87
N PRO A 779 26.79 1.14 10.33
CA PRO A 779 26.55 -0.16 9.72
C PRO A 779 25.09 -0.58 9.92
N GLY A 780 24.45 -1.03 8.84
CA GLY A 780 23.07 -1.47 8.86
C GLY A 780 22.57 -1.85 7.48
N GLU A 781 21.44 -2.55 7.47
CA GLU A 781 20.75 -2.97 6.25
C GLU A 781 19.53 -2.08 5.99
N VAL A 782 19.26 -1.80 4.72
CA VAL A 782 18.09 -1.02 4.28
C VAL A 782 16.99 -1.99 3.82
N LEU A 783 15.94 -2.11 4.62
CA LEU A 783 14.79 -2.97 4.35
C LEU A 783 13.61 -2.14 3.83
N ASP A 784 12.67 -2.78 3.13
CA ASP A 784 11.38 -2.15 2.84
C ASP A 784 10.56 -2.01 4.12
N ALA A 785 9.83 -0.90 4.24
CA ALA A 785 8.81 -0.74 5.28
C ALA A 785 7.41 -1.07 4.71
N VAL A 786 6.36 -0.78 5.48
CA VAL A 786 4.98 -1.20 5.19
C VAL A 786 4.44 -0.62 3.88
N LEU A 787 4.90 0.58 3.48
CA LEU A 787 4.43 1.27 2.29
C LEU A 787 5.52 1.36 1.22
N PRO A 788 5.15 1.34 -0.08
CA PRO A 788 6.11 1.59 -1.15
C PRO A 788 6.87 2.90 -0.94
N SER A 789 8.17 2.89 -1.30
CA SER A 789 9.08 4.02 -1.14
C SER A 789 9.30 4.51 0.30
N THR A 790 8.99 3.66 1.29
CA THR A 790 9.39 3.85 2.69
C THR A 790 10.31 2.72 3.13
N TYR A 791 11.25 3.03 4.01
CA TYR A 791 12.38 2.16 4.36
C TYR A 791 12.53 2.00 5.87
N LYS A 792 12.96 0.80 6.29
CA LYS A 792 13.40 0.51 7.65
C LYS A 792 14.91 0.32 7.63
N ILE A 793 15.62 1.08 8.47
CA ILE A 793 17.04 0.84 8.70
C ILE A 793 17.21 -0.15 9.85
N GLN A 794 17.78 -1.32 9.54
CA GLN A 794 18.15 -2.33 10.51
C GLN A 794 19.63 -2.16 10.86
N TYR A 795 19.93 -1.28 11.82
CA TYR A 795 21.32 -1.06 12.26
C TYR A 795 21.89 -2.32 12.92
N GLU A 796 23.18 -2.56 12.71
CA GLU A 796 23.91 -3.64 13.39
C GLU A 796 24.06 -3.31 14.88
N ILE A 797 23.64 -4.21 15.77
CA ILE A 797 23.86 -4.06 17.21
C ILE A 797 25.28 -4.47 17.55
N ILE A 798 26.05 -3.54 18.13
CA ILE A 798 27.46 -3.77 18.44
C ILE A 798 27.60 -4.50 19.77
N GLY A 799 28.15 -5.71 19.72
CA GLY A 799 28.41 -6.52 20.92
C GLY A 799 27.12 -7.09 21.53
N LYS A 800 27.06 -7.10 22.87
CA LYS A 800 25.90 -7.58 23.65
C LYS A 800 25.72 -6.73 24.91
N PRO A 801 25.53 -5.41 24.78
CA PRO A 801 25.44 -4.51 25.94
C PRO A 801 24.27 -4.91 26.85
N LEU A 802 24.51 -4.92 28.15
CA LEU A 802 23.47 -5.23 29.13
C LEU A 802 22.44 -4.08 29.19
N VAL A 803 21.16 -4.42 29.14
CA VAL A 803 20.03 -3.47 29.31
C VAL A 803 19.44 -3.63 30.71
N SER A 804 19.48 -2.58 31.53
CA SER A 804 18.85 -2.57 32.85
C SER A 804 17.45 -1.97 32.77
N ILE A 805 16.44 -2.80 33.00
CA ILE A 805 15.03 -2.42 32.98
C ILE A 805 14.62 -1.95 34.38
N LEU A 806 14.29 -0.67 34.52
CA LEU A 806 13.90 -0.05 35.78
C LEU A 806 12.36 -0.01 35.88
N ILE A 807 11.79 -0.72 36.86
CA ILE A 807 10.33 -0.83 37.04
C ILE A 807 9.93 -0.32 38.43
N PRO A 808 9.53 0.95 38.58
CA PRO A 808 8.89 1.43 39.80
C PRO A 808 7.57 0.68 40.05
N ASN A 809 7.39 0.11 41.23
CA ASN A 809 6.17 -0.61 41.58
C ASN A 809 5.62 -0.23 42.95
N LYS A 810 4.30 -0.13 43.03
CA LYS A 810 3.54 -0.04 44.28
C LYS A 810 2.25 -0.83 44.12
N ASP A 811 2.08 -1.88 44.92
CA ASP A 811 0.94 -2.81 44.85
C ASP A 811 0.73 -3.39 43.43
N TYR A 812 -0.51 -3.73 43.04
CA TYR A 812 -0.88 -4.16 41.67
C TYR A 812 -0.07 -5.36 41.15
N ALA A 813 0.08 -6.38 41.99
CA ALA A 813 0.84 -7.59 41.67
C ALA A 813 0.40 -8.27 40.36
N ASP A 814 -0.87 -8.20 39.97
CA ASP A 814 -1.36 -8.80 38.72
C ASP A 814 -0.86 -8.07 37.45
N ASP A 815 -0.80 -6.74 37.48
CA ASP A 815 -0.27 -5.96 36.37
C ASP A 815 1.25 -6.14 36.27
N LEU A 816 1.96 -6.12 37.42
CA LEU A 816 3.40 -6.41 37.46
C LEU A 816 3.70 -7.84 37.00
N TYR A 817 2.88 -8.82 37.40
CA TYR A 817 2.98 -10.20 36.92
C TYR A 817 2.88 -10.27 35.41
N LYS A 818 1.90 -9.58 34.83
CA LYS A 818 1.73 -9.53 33.37
C LYS A 818 2.94 -8.91 32.69
N CYS A 819 3.44 -7.80 33.22
CA CYS A 819 4.62 -7.11 32.71
C CYS A 819 5.84 -8.02 32.69
N ILE A 820 6.27 -8.53 33.87
CA ILE A 820 7.46 -9.38 34.00
C ILE A 820 7.31 -10.66 33.20
N THR A 821 6.14 -11.32 33.25
CA THR A 821 5.91 -12.54 32.46
C THR A 821 6.05 -12.27 30.97
N SER A 822 5.51 -11.16 30.46
CA SER A 822 5.64 -10.81 29.05
C SER A 822 7.10 -10.54 28.65
N ILE A 823 7.88 -9.89 29.51
CA ILE A 823 9.32 -9.66 29.29
C ILE A 823 10.06 -11.00 29.25
N CYS A 824 9.88 -11.86 30.26
CA CYS A 824 10.59 -13.13 30.37
C CYS A 824 10.23 -14.12 29.25
N THR A 825 8.98 -14.11 28.76
CA THR A 825 8.49 -15.10 27.79
C THR A 825 8.59 -14.66 26.34
N LYS A 826 8.59 -13.35 26.05
CA LYS A 826 8.58 -12.85 24.67
C LYS A 826 9.91 -12.25 24.22
N THR A 827 10.70 -11.68 25.13
CA THR A 827 11.92 -10.94 24.76
C THR A 827 12.97 -11.86 24.15
N THR A 828 13.45 -11.53 22.95
CA THR A 828 14.50 -12.29 22.26
C THR A 828 15.92 -11.86 22.64
N TYR A 829 16.12 -10.59 23.01
CA TYR A 829 17.43 -10.11 23.44
C TYR A 829 17.89 -10.84 24.71
N PRO A 830 19.12 -11.38 24.77
CA PRO A 830 19.53 -12.23 25.88
C PRO A 830 20.12 -11.47 27.08
N ALA A 831 20.63 -10.25 26.88
CA ALA A 831 21.40 -9.53 27.89
C ALA A 831 20.58 -8.41 28.55
N TRP A 832 19.71 -8.80 29.47
CA TRP A 832 18.92 -7.86 30.27
C TRP A 832 18.89 -8.24 31.75
N GLU A 833 18.61 -7.24 32.58
CA GLU A 833 18.24 -7.39 33.98
C GLU A 833 17.02 -6.53 34.30
N ILE A 834 16.28 -6.89 35.35
CA ILE A 834 15.15 -6.11 35.86
C ILE A 834 15.47 -5.65 37.27
N ILE A 835 15.33 -4.35 37.52
CA ILE A 835 15.39 -3.74 38.84
C ILE A 835 14.01 -3.21 39.16
N ILE A 836 13.30 -3.94 40.02
CA ILE A 836 12.01 -3.54 40.55
C ILE A 836 12.27 -2.59 41.71
N ILE A 837 11.82 -1.34 41.59
CA ILE A 837 11.93 -0.35 42.66
C ILE A 837 10.62 -0.37 43.45
N GLU A 838 10.64 -1.12 44.54
CA GLU A 838 9.55 -1.20 45.51
C GLU A 838 9.36 0.17 46.16
N ASN A 839 8.14 0.71 46.09
CA ASN A 839 7.81 2.01 46.62
C ASN A 839 6.55 1.95 47.52
N ASN A 840 6.75 1.48 48.74
CA ASN A 840 5.77 1.57 49.83
C ASN A 840 4.44 0.85 49.51
N SER A 841 4.51 -0.36 48.98
CA SER A 841 3.40 -1.31 48.79
C SER A 841 2.84 -1.73 50.15
N THR A 842 1.56 -2.10 50.16
CA THR A 842 0.84 -2.48 51.38
C THR A 842 0.18 -3.85 51.28
N GLU A 843 -0.01 -4.37 50.06
CA GLU A 843 -0.64 -5.66 49.82
C GLU A 843 0.35 -6.81 49.97
N GLN A 844 0.03 -7.80 50.82
CA GLN A 844 0.85 -9.00 51.02
C GLN A 844 1.13 -9.74 49.71
N LYS A 845 0.14 -9.80 48.81
CA LYS A 845 0.25 -10.42 47.48
C LYS A 845 1.43 -9.87 46.66
N THR A 846 1.75 -8.58 46.83
CA THR A 846 2.87 -7.94 46.13
C THR A 846 4.21 -8.44 46.64
N PHE A 847 4.36 -8.54 47.96
CA PHE A 847 5.58 -9.06 48.59
C PHE A 847 5.76 -10.55 48.31
N ASP A 848 4.68 -11.34 48.36
CA ASP A 848 4.71 -12.77 47.97
C ASP A 848 5.20 -12.93 46.52
N TYR A 849 4.76 -12.04 45.62
CA TYR A 849 5.21 -12.05 44.24
C TYR A 849 6.67 -11.62 44.08
N TYR A 850 7.16 -10.65 44.86
CA TYR A 850 8.58 -10.28 44.89
C TYR A 850 9.48 -11.45 45.27
N GLU A 851 9.12 -12.19 46.32
CA GLU A 851 9.85 -13.41 46.71
C GLU A 851 9.87 -14.44 45.58
N GLN A 852 8.77 -14.57 44.83
CA GLN A 852 8.68 -15.49 43.70
C GLN A 852 9.59 -15.06 42.53
N VAL A 853 9.56 -13.80 42.10
CA VAL A 853 10.32 -13.34 40.92
C VAL A 853 11.82 -13.27 41.15
N GLN A 854 12.24 -13.04 42.41
CA GLN A 854 13.66 -13.02 42.77
C GLN A 854 14.33 -14.40 42.68
N ASN A 855 13.59 -15.49 42.42
CA ASN A 855 14.19 -16.78 42.06
C ASN A 855 14.90 -16.72 40.69
N ASP A 856 14.56 -15.76 39.83
CA ASP A 856 15.33 -15.43 38.63
C ASP A 856 16.47 -14.48 39.00
N ASN A 857 17.72 -14.92 38.78
CA ASN A 857 18.92 -14.16 39.13
C ASN A 857 19.12 -12.87 38.32
N ARG A 858 18.31 -12.65 37.27
CA ARG A 858 18.28 -11.41 36.49
C ARG A 858 17.36 -10.35 37.11
N ILE A 859 16.55 -10.71 38.10
CA ILE A 859 15.56 -9.82 38.72
C ILE A 859 15.98 -9.47 40.14
N GLN A 860 16.11 -8.17 40.39
CA GLN A 860 16.41 -7.63 41.72
C GLN A 860 15.26 -6.72 42.17
N VAL A 861 14.86 -6.85 43.44
CA VAL A 861 13.94 -5.90 44.10
C VAL A 861 14.76 -5.03 45.04
N ILE A 862 14.62 -3.71 44.91
CA ILE A 862 15.22 -2.72 45.81
C ILE A 862 14.13 -1.88 46.45
N GLN A 863 14.38 -1.37 47.65
CA GLN A 863 13.39 -0.61 48.41
C GLN A 863 13.64 0.91 48.33
N TRP A 864 12.56 1.67 48.17
CA TRP A 864 12.53 3.13 48.27
C TRP A 864 11.67 3.56 49.47
N GLU A 865 12.30 4.20 50.47
CA GLU A 865 11.66 4.52 51.75
C GLU A 865 11.06 5.95 51.82
N ASN A 866 11.25 6.78 50.80
CA ASN A 866 10.75 8.16 50.82
C ASN A 866 9.33 8.27 50.21
N GLU A 867 8.73 9.46 50.26
CA GLU A 867 7.47 9.73 49.55
C GLU A 867 7.62 9.45 48.04
N PHE A 868 6.52 9.01 47.41
CA PHE A 868 6.54 8.71 45.99
C PHE A 868 6.84 9.96 45.14
N ASN A 869 7.90 9.85 44.35
CA ASN A 869 8.29 10.77 43.30
C ASN A 869 8.83 9.90 42.16
N TYR A 870 8.13 9.87 41.02
CA TYR A 870 8.48 9.01 39.89
C TYR A 870 9.91 9.28 39.39
N ALA A 871 10.30 10.55 39.31
CA ALA A 871 11.66 10.93 38.92
C ALA A 871 12.69 10.42 39.94
N ALA A 872 12.47 10.66 41.23
CA ALA A 872 13.41 10.24 42.28
C ALA A 872 13.53 8.71 42.39
N VAL A 873 12.43 7.98 42.25
CA VAL A 873 12.39 6.51 42.32
C VAL A 873 13.18 5.89 41.16
N ASN A 874 13.05 6.44 39.94
CA ASN A 874 13.86 6.00 38.80
C ASN A 874 15.33 6.40 38.93
N ASN A 875 15.63 7.62 39.41
CA ASN A 875 17.00 8.05 39.70
C ASN A 875 17.68 7.13 40.73
N TRP A 876 16.94 6.70 41.76
CA TRP A 876 17.38 5.73 42.74
C TRP A 876 17.65 4.36 42.10
N GLY A 877 16.70 3.83 41.33
CA GLY A 877 16.86 2.57 40.61
C GLY A 877 18.07 2.54 39.68
N ALA A 878 18.32 3.65 38.98
CA ALA A 878 19.46 3.79 38.07
C ALA A 878 20.82 3.61 38.77
N GLN A 879 20.94 3.84 40.08
CA GLN A 879 22.19 3.63 40.83
C GLN A 879 22.54 2.15 41.03
N TYR A 880 21.55 1.26 40.92
CA TYR A 880 21.71 -0.18 41.06
C TYR A 880 21.88 -0.91 39.72
N ALA A 881 21.64 -0.20 38.61
CA ALA A 881 21.78 -0.70 37.25
C ALA A 881 23.24 -1.00 36.89
N ARG A 882 23.48 -2.15 36.26
CA ARG A 882 24.80 -2.54 35.71
C ARG A 882 24.87 -2.37 34.20
N GLY A 883 23.74 -2.12 33.56
CA GLY A 883 23.60 -2.03 32.11
C GLY A 883 24.21 -0.78 31.51
N GLU A 884 24.71 -0.93 30.29
CA GLU A 884 25.18 0.18 29.45
C GLU A 884 24.01 1.02 28.92
N HIS A 885 22.81 0.42 28.91
CA HIS A 885 21.55 1.08 28.58
C HIS A 885 20.58 0.92 29.75
N LEU A 886 19.90 2.02 30.06
CA LEU A 886 18.77 2.03 30.99
C LEU A 886 17.47 2.04 30.19
N LEU A 887 16.52 1.22 30.61
CA LEU A 887 15.16 1.25 30.10
C LEU A 887 14.21 1.61 31.24
N LEU A 888 13.63 2.80 31.20
CA LEU A 888 12.53 3.18 32.07
C LEU A 888 11.27 2.46 31.60
N LEU A 889 10.61 1.72 32.49
CA LEU A 889 9.44 0.93 32.14
C LEU A 889 8.38 0.99 33.25
N ASN A 890 7.15 1.32 32.90
CA ASN A 890 6.05 1.26 33.87
C ASN A 890 5.66 -0.19 34.19
N ASN A 891 5.11 -0.43 35.38
CA ASN A 891 4.70 -1.76 35.83
C ASN A 891 3.44 -2.31 35.14
N ASP A 892 2.68 -1.46 34.44
CA ASP A 892 1.40 -1.77 33.78
C ASP A 892 1.54 -1.78 32.24
N VAL A 893 2.66 -2.33 31.75
CA VAL A 893 2.90 -2.59 30.32
C VAL A 893 2.89 -4.08 30.01
N GLU A 894 2.69 -4.42 28.74
CA GLU A 894 2.80 -5.79 28.24
C GLU A 894 3.47 -5.80 26.87
N VAL A 895 4.54 -6.59 26.72
CA VAL A 895 5.29 -6.73 25.48
C VAL A 895 4.42 -7.34 24.39
N ILE A 896 4.43 -6.76 23.18
CA ILE A 896 3.80 -7.35 21.99
C ILE A 896 4.88 -7.92 21.07
N THR A 897 5.83 -7.09 20.65
CA THR A 897 6.88 -7.48 19.70
C THR A 897 8.04 -8.19 20.43
N PRO A 898 8.44 -9.42 20.04
CA PRO A 898 9.52 -10.16 20.70
C PRO A 898 10.89 -9.47 20.73
N ASP A 899 11.28 -8.82 19.63
CA ASP A 899 12.58 -8.15 19.44
C ASP A 899 12.57 -6.67 19.83
N TRP A 900 11.64 -6.25 20.69
CA TRP A 900 11.45 -4.86 21.08
C TRP A 900 12.69 -4.20 21.69
N ILE A 901 13.52 -4.95 22.44
CA ILE A 901 14.78 -4.43 22.99
C ILE A 901 15.76 -4.16 21.85
N GLU A 902 15.93 -5.09 20.91
CA GLU A 902 16.79 -4.94 19.75
C GLU A 902 16.38 -3.72 18.91
N GLN A 903 15.08 -3.58 18.64
CA GLN A 903 14.52 -2.45 17.86
C GLN A 903 14.76 -1.09 18.52
N MET A 904 14.84 -1.01 19.86
CA MET A 904 15.19 0.21 20.57
C MET A 904 16.71 0.40 20.71
N LEU A 905 17.43 -0.68 20.98
CA LEU A 905 18.88 -0.70 21.23
C LEU A 905 19.67 -0.28 19.99
N MET A 906 19.24 -0.71 18.80
CA MET A 906 19.89 -0.36 17.53
C MET A 906 19.97 1.16 17.31
N PHE A 907 19.00 1.92 17.85
CA PHE A 907 19.05 3.38 17.91
C PHE A 907 19.80 3.89 19.14
N SER A 908 19.51 3.36 20.33
CA SER A 908 20.06 3.87 21.61
C SER A 908 21.59 3.78 21.69
N GLN A 909 22.20 2.81 21.02
CA GLN A 909 23.67 2.68 20.96
C GLN A 909 24.34 3.82 20.19
N ARG A 910 23.63 4.47 19.25
CA ARG A 910 24.24 5.48 18.38
C ARG A 910 24.65 6.71 19.17
N ARG A 911 25.85 7.23 18.90
CA ARG A 911 26.45 8.33 19.65
C ARG A 911 25.65 9.63 19.57
N ASP A 912 24.93 9.85 18.48
CA ASP A 912 24.06 11.00 18.23
C ASP A 912 22.66 10.87 18.85
N VAL A 913 22.26 9.69 19.36
CA VAL A 913 20.95 9.45 19.96
C VAL A 913 21.05 9.46 21.49
N GLY A 914 20.14 10.21 22.13
CA GLY A 914 20.09 10.33 23.58
C GLY A 914 18.96 9.55 24.24
N ALA A 915 17.80 9.41 23.58
CA ALA A 915 16.69 8.59 24.07
C ALA A 915 15.90 7.96 22.92
N VAL A 916 15.33 6.79 23.19
CA VAL A 916 14.51 6.02 22.26
C VAL A 916 13.18 5.65 22.89
N GLY A 917 12.08 5.94 22.21
CA GLY A 917 10.73 5.53 22.59
C GLY A 917 10.15 4.48 21.64
N CYS A 918 9.14 3.77 22.11
CA CYS A 918 8.46 2.71 21.36
C CYS A 918 7.00 3.08 21.02
N MET A 919 6.33 2.25 20.24
CA MET A 919 4.89 2.33 20.04
C MET A 919 4.15 1.78 21.27
N LEU A 920 3.21 2.55 21.82
CA LEU A 920 2.34 2.11 22.90
C LEU A 920 0.88 2.16 22.48
N TYR A 921 0.16 1.06 22.71
CA TYR A 921 -1.28 0.96 22.52
C TYR A 921 -2.05 0.92 23.82
N TYR A 922 -3.27 1.43 23.76
CA TYR A 922 -4.31 1.11 24.71
C TYR A 922 -4.83 -0.33 24.50
N PRO A 923 -5.51 -0.92 25.50
CA PRO A 923 -6.08 -2.27 25.38
C PRO A 923 -7.17 -2.43 24.32
N ASP A 924 -7.65 -1.32 23.73
CA ASP A 924 -8.64 -1.31 22.64
C ASP A 924 -7.99 -1.14 21.26
N ASP A 925 -6.69 -1.43 21.14
CA ASP A 925 -5.87 -1.30 19.92
C ASP A 925 -5.86 0.12 19.32
N THR A 926 -6.08 1.13 20.16
CA THR A 926 -5.84 2.52 19.78
C THR A 926 -4.48 3.00 20.27
N VAL A 927 -3.85 3.89 19.50
CA VAL A 927 -2.55 4.47 19.81
C VAL A 927 -2.64 5.30 21.10
N GLN A 928 -1.72 5.04 22.01
CA GLN A 928 -1.47 5.89 23.17
C GLN A 928 -0.26 6.80 22.93
N HIS A 929 0.82 6.25 22.38
CA HIS A 929 2.06 6.98 22.14
C HIS A 929 2.70 6.58 20.81
N ALA A 930 2.88 7.57 19.94
CA ALA A 930 3.65 7.48 18.71
C ALA A 930 4.66 8.65 18.57
N GLY A 931 5.31 9.01 19.69
CA GLY A 931 6.06 10.27 19.86
C GLY A 931 5.32 11.29 20.74
N VAL A 932 6.02 12.35 21.17
CA VAL A 932 5.46 13.50 21.92
C VAL A 932 5.82 14.80 21.21
N ILE A 933 4.80 15.65 21.04
CA ILE A 933 4.86 16.96 20.40
C ILE A 933 4.70 18.05 21.46
N LEU A 934 5.57 19.05 21.45
CA LEU A 934 5.49 20.22 22.33
C LEU A 934 4.38 21.17 21.93
N GLY A 935 3.86 21.93 22.89
CA GLY A 935 2.86 22.96 22.66
C GLY A 935 1.42 22.44 22.58
N ILE A 936 1.20 21.14 22.33
CA ILE A 936 -0.15 20.56 22.38
C ILE A 936 -0.75 20.79 23.77
N GLY A 937 -1.95 21.37 23.82
CA GLY A 937 -2.61 21.74 25.08
C GLY A 937 -1.86 22.79 25.92
N GLY A 938 -0.88 23.49 25.33
CA GLY A 938 -0.03 24.49 25.98
C GLY A 938 1.17 23.92 26.75
N VAL A 939 1.46 22.62 26.60
CA VAL A 939 2.62 21.94 27.22
C VAL A 939 3.22 20.90 26.27
N ALA A 940 2.63 19.71 26.18
CA ALA A 940 3.05 18.61 25.32
C ALA A 940 1.90 17.59 25.20
N GLY A 941 1.87 16.84 24.11
CA GLY A 941 0.85 15.81 23.83
C GLY A 941 1.41 14.66 22.98
N HIS A 942 0.79 13.48 23.07
CA HIS A 942 1.22 12.30 22.31
C HIS A 942 0.74 12.39 20.87
N ALA A 943 1.64 12.16 19.92
CA ALA A 943 1.30 12.15 18.50
C ALA A 943 0.32 11.01 18.16
N HIS A 944 -0.66 11.28 17.28
CA HIS A 944 -1.65 10.33 16.74
C HIS A 944 -2.48 9.59 17.81
N LYS A 945 -2.61 10.18 19.00
CA LYS A 945 -3.35 9.56 20.09
C LYS A 945 -4.79 9.22 19.66
N HIS A 946 -5.22 7.99 19.97
CA HIS A 946 -6.52 7.40 19.62
C HIS A 946 -6.72 7.00 18.15
N PHE A 947 -5.69 7.06 17.31
CA PHE A 947 -5.73 6.42 16.00
C PHE A 947 -5.74 4.90 16.17
N PHE A 948 -6.26 4.16 15.19
CA PHE A 948 -6.26 2.70 15.26
C PHE A 948 -4.86 2.16 14.95
N ARG A 949 -4.54 0.99 15.48
CA ARG A 949 -3.26 0.31 15.28
C ARG A 949 -2.82 0.15 13.82
N ASN A 950 -3.77 0.05 12.89
CA ASN A 950 -3.48 -0.13 11.46
C ASN A 950 -3.55 1.18 10.64
N ASP A 951 -3.72 2.33 11.30
CA ASP A 951 -3.65 3.62 10.60
C ASP A 951 -2.20 3.95 10.23
N TYR A 952 -1.99 4.55 9.05
CA TYR A 952 -0.67 5.04 8.65
C TYR A 952 -0.34 6.41 9.29
N GLY A 953 -1.36 7.12 9.75
CA GLY A 953 -1.22 8.46 10.30
C GLY A 953 -0.86 9.52 9.25
N TYR A 954 -0.73 10.78 9.70
CA TYR A 954 -0.31 11.90 8.86
C TYR A 954 1.02 11.63 8.15
N MET A 955 1.04 11.70 6.82
CA MET A 955 2.23 11.42 5.98
C MET A 955 2.90 10.08 6.30
N SER A 956 2.11 9.06 6.64
CA SER A 956 2.60 7.71 6.98
C SER A 956 3.55 7.65 8.19
N ARG A 957 3.60 8.71 8.99
CA ARG A 957 4.54 8.87 10.10
C ARG A 957 4.40 7.75 11.16
N MET A 958 3.25 7.10 11.28
CA MET A 958 3.06 6.02 12.27
C MET A 958 3.77 4.70 11.90
N THR A 959 4.22 4.51 10.66
CA THR A 959 4.81 3.23 10.19
C THR A 959 6.33 3.27 10.01
N ILE A 960 6.95 4.43 10.27
CA ILE A 960 8.37 4.67 10.05
C ILE A 960 9.07 5.21 11.29
N ALA A 961 10.39 5.04 11.39
CA ALA A 961 11.17 5.63 12.46
C ALA A 961 11.21 7.16 12.32
N GLN A 962 11.14 7.87 13.45
CA GLN A 962 11.06 9.33 13.44
C GLN A 962 11.89 9.98 14.53
N ASN A 963 12.34 11.20 14.24
CA ASN A 963 12.78 12.11 15.29
C ASN A 963 11.58 12.89 15.85
N TYR A 964 11.52 13.00 17.17
CA TYR A 964 10.51 13.79 17.89
C TYR A 964 11.19 14.65 18.95
N SER A 965 10.45 15.60 19.54
CA SER A 965 10.99 16.42 20.62
C SER A 965 11.09 15.64 21.94
N ALA A 966 10.18 14.68 22.16
CA ALA A 966 10.19 13.82 23.32
C ALA A 966 9.54 12.46 23.05
N VAL A 967 9.83 11.52 23.94
CA VAL A 967 9.13 10.22 24.08
C VAL A 967 8.77 10.02 25.54
N THR A 968 7.87 9.07 25.85
CA THR A 968 7.40 8.89 27.23
C THR A 968 8.22 7.87 28.01
N ALA A 969 8.43 8.12 29.31
CA ALA A 969 9.10 7.17 30.21
C ALA A 969 8.26 5.94 30.57
N ALA A 970 7.04 5.80 30.03
CA ALA A 970 6.31 4.54 30.15
C ALA A 970 7.07 3.36 29.50
N CYS A 971 7.85 3.63 28.45
CA CYS A 971 8.88 2.76 27.90
C CYS A 971 9.92 3.62 27.14
N MET A 972 11.06 3.89 27.76
CA MET A 972 12.11 4.76 27.21
C MET A 972 13.50 4.17 27.45
N MET A 973 14.27 4.00 26.38
CA MET A 973 15.66 3.52 26.46
C MET A 973 16.65 4.68 26.32
N ILE A 974 17.65 4.72 27.19
CA ILE A 974 18.66 5.78 27.29
C ILE A 974 20.02 5.14 27.52
N ARG A 975 21.07 5.63 26.85
CA ARG A 975 22.45 5.19 27.13
C ARG A 975 22.92 5.73 28.48
N ARG A 976 23.66 4.92 29.23
CA ARG A 976 24.13 5.25 30.60
C ARG A 976 24.87 6.58 30.67
N ASP A 977 25.78 6.83 29.72
CA ASP A 977 26.57 8.08 29.66
C ASP A 977 25.68 9.32 29.48
N VAL A 978 24.65 9.26 28.63
CA VAL A 978 23.68 10.35 28.41
C VAL A 978 22.84 10.56 29.67
N TRP A 979 22.40 9.49 30.33
CA TRP A 979 21.71 9.62 31.61
C TRP A 979 22.54 10.36 32.65
N ASP A 980 23.82 10.00 32.76
CA ASP A 980 24.74 10.59 33.73
C ASP A 980 25.06 12.05 33.41
N GLU A 981 25.24 12.38 32.13
CA GLU A 981 25.39 13.76 31.67
C GLU A 981 24.16 14.60 32.03
N MET A 982 22.98 14.04 31.85
CA MET A 982 21.71 14.69 32.19
C MET A 982 21.39 14.68 33.69
N GLN A 983 22.17 13.97 34.52
CA GLN A 983 21.89 13.78 35.95
C GLN A 983 20.49 13.18 36.21
N GLY A 984 20.03 12.30 35.32
CA GLY A 984 18.73 11.64 35.40
C GLY A 984 17.51 12.56 35.23
N LEU A 985 16.38 12.15 35.80
CA LEU A 985 15.12 12.90 35.77
C LEU A 985 15.15 14.03 36.81
N ASP A 986 14.56 15.18 36.49
CA ASP A 986 14.46 16.29 37.43
C ASP A 986 13.34 16.03 38.46
N GLU A 987 13.74 15.83 39.71
CA GLU A 987 12.85 15.47 40.81
C GLU A 987 11.81 16.55 41.16
N ALA A 988 11.94 17.77 40.64
CA ALA A 988 10.91 18.79 40.74
C ALA A 988 9.66 18.41 39.93
N PHE A 989 9.80 17.63 38.87
CA PHE A 989 8.73 17.03 38.07
C PHE A 989 8.35 15.65 38.62
N GLN A 990 7.72 15.66 39.80
CA GLN A 990 7.44 14.45 40.58
C GLN A 990 6.67 13.36 39.82
N VAL A 991 5.74 13.73 38.95
CA VAL A 991 4.85 12.75 38.29
C VAL A 991 4.60 13.08 36.82
N ALA A 992 4.43 14.35 36.46
CA ALA A 992 4.14 14.76 35.09
C ALA A 992 5.30 15.53 34.48
N PHE A 993 5.51 15.35 33.17
CA PHE A 993 6.50 16.04 32.35
C PHE A 993 7.97 15.78 32.68
N ASN A 994 8.31 14.85 33.58
CA ASN A 994 9.71 14.49 33.85
C ASN A 994 10.41 13.88 32.63
N ASP A 995 9.69 13.05 31.89
CA ASP A 995 10.13 12.43 30.64
C ASP A 995 10.33 13.47 29.54
N VAL A 996 9.33 14.35 29.35
CA VAL A 996 9.43 15.45 28.37
C VAL A 996 10.56 16.41 28.73
N ASP A 997 10.70 16.79 30.01
CA ASP A 997 11.80 17.64 30.48
C ASP A 997 13.18 17.01 30.22
N LEU A 998 13.34 15.71 30.51
CA LEU A 998 14.57 14.98 30.23
C LEU A 998 14.88 14.97 28.72
N CYS A 999 13.92 14.63 27.87
CA CYS A 999 14.11 14.67 26.42
C CYS A 999 14.49 16.06 25.92
N MET A 1000 13.89 17.12 26.47
CA MET A 1000 14.22 18.50 26.11
C MET A 1000 15.65 18.88 26.51
N ARG A 1001 16.13 18.44 27.67
CA ARG A 1001 17.54 18.62 28.08
C ARG A 1001 18.51 17.83 27.20
N ILE A 1002 18.16 16.59 26.87
CA ILE A 1002 18.92 15.74 25.94
C ILE A 1002 19.06 16.44 24.58
N ARG A 1003 17.98 17.03 24.07
CA ARG A 1003 18.01 17.81 22.82
C ARG A 1003 18.85 19.09 22.93
N GLN A 1004 18.77 19.82 24.05
CA GLN A 1004 19.63 20.99 24.28
C GLN A 1004 21.12 20.63 24.32
N ALA A 1005 21.47 19.41 24.73
CA ALA A 1005 22.83 18.88 24.68
C ALA A 1005 23.28 18.42 23.27
N GLY A 1006 22.38 18.47 22.27
CA GLY A 1006 22.69 18.16 20.88
C GLY A 1006 22.38 16.73 20.45
N TYR A 1007 21.73 15.93 21.32
CA TYR A 1007 21.32 14.56 20.98
C TYR A 1007 19.94 14.52 20.32
N LEU A 1008 19.73 13.49 19.51
CA LEU A 1008 18.45 13.14 18.91
C LEU A 1008 17.59 12.35 19.89
N ILE A 1009 16.28 12.55 19.81
CA ILE A 1009 15.28 11.64 20.39
C ILE A 1009 14.65 10.89 19.22
N VAL A 1010 14.67 9.56 19.30
CA VAL A 1010 14.13 8.69 18.26
C VAL A 1010 12.91 7.97 18.79
N TRP A 1011 11.88 7.86 17.96
CA TRP A 1011 10.75 6.99 18.19
C TRP A 1011 10.75 5.90 17.12
N THR A 1012 10.59 4.64 17.53
CA THR A 1012 10.50 3.50 16.62
C THR A 1012 9.12 2.86 16.68
N PRO A 1013 8.45 2.65 15.53
CA PRO A 1013 7.19 1.93 15.46
C PRO A 1013 7.37 0.41 15.62
N TYR A 1014 8.62 -0.09 15.51
CA TYR A 1014 8.91 -1.52 15.43
C TYR A 1014 8.99 -2.21 16.79
N ALA A 1015 9.01 -1.44 17.89
CA ALA A 1015 8.85 -1.94 19.25
C ALA A 1015 7.43 -1.64 19.72
N GLU A 1016 6.56 -2.64 19.82
CA GLU A 1016 5.16 -2.47 20.21
C GLU A 1016 4.88 -3.07 21.59
N LEU A 1017 4.19 -2.30 22.44
CA LEU A 1017 3.73 -2.73 23.76
C LEU A 1017 2.30 -2.21 24.01
N TYR A 1018 1.54 -2.93 24.84
CA TYR A 1018 0.35 -2.36 25.47
C TYR A 1018 0.74 -1.60 26.73
N HIS A 1019 0.07 -0.48 27.01
CA HIS A 1019 0.17 0.23 28.27
C HIS A 1019 -1.24 0.49 28.81
N TYR A 1020 -1.54 -0.11 29.98
CA TYR A 1020 -2.88 -0.11 30.56
C TYR A 1020 -3.27 1.22 31.25
N GLU A 1021 -2.35 2.18 31.26
CA GLU A 1021 -2.40 3.57 31.74
C GLU A 1021 -3.10 3.80 33.08
N SER A 1022 -2.33 4.31 34.05
CA SER A 1022 -2.83 4.83 35.32
C SER A 1022 -3.64 3.80 36.14
N LYS A 1023 -3.47 2.50 35.88
CA LYS A 1023 -4.07 1.45 36.71
C LYS A 1023 -3.53 1.50 38.12
N SER A 1024 -2.20 1.55 38.27
CA SER A 1024 -1.51 1.55 39.56
C SER A 1024 -1.55 2.90 40.28
N ARG A 1025 -1.55 4.02 39.53
CA ARG A 1025 -1.50 5.39 40.05
C ARG A 1025 -2.87 6.06 40.28
N GLY A 1026 -3.87 5.69 39.47
CA GLY A 1026 -5.15 6.39 39.36
C GLY A 1026 -5.06 7.77 38.67
N TYR A 1027 -6.21 8.43 38.50
CA TYR A 1027 -6.33 9.74 37.84
C TYR A 1027 -5.95 10.93 38.76
N GLU A 1028 -5.84 12.13 38.18
CA GLU A 1028 -5.64 13.41 38.90
C GLU A 1028 -6.95 13.91 39.54
N ASP A 1029 -7.48 13.13 40.47
CA ASP A 1029 -8.83 13.26 41.03
C ASP A 1029 -8.90 13.94 42.40
N THR A 1030 -7.76 14.05 43.12
CA THR A 1030 -7.70 14.74 44.42
C THR A 1030 -7.18 16.18 44.30
N PRO A 1031 -7.59 17.11 45.20
CA PRO A 1031 -7.08 18.49 45.20
C PRO A 1031 -5.55 18.60 45.34
N LYS A 1032 -4.92 17.68 46.10
CA LYS A 1032 -3.46 17.63 46.26
C LYS A 1032 -2.78 17.28 44.92
N LYS A 1033 -3.26 16.23 44.24
CA LYS A 1033 -2.79 15.79 42.93
C LYS A 1033 -2.95 16.89 41.87
N GLN A 1034 -4.13 17.50 41.78
CA GLN A 1034 -4.40 18.61 40.85
C GLN A 1034 -3.49 19.82 41.11
N LYS A 1035 -3.30 20.23 42.37
CA LYS A 1035 -2.41 21.34 42.73
C LYS A 1035 -0.95 21.05 42.36
N ARG A 1036 -0.48 19.80 42.54
CA ARG A 1036 0.85 19.36 42.09
C ARG A 1036 0.96 19.45 40.58
N PHE A 1037 0.02 18.84 39.84
CA PHE A 1037 0.00 18.84 38.38
C PHE A 1037 -0.01 20.27 37.80
N GLU A 1038 -0.84 21.17 38.33
CA GLU A 1038 -0.82 22.59 37.94
C GLU A 1038 0.51 23.29 38.23
N GLY A 1039 1.19 22.91 39.31
CA GLY A 1039 2.54 23.37 39.63
C GLY A 1039 3.56 22.88 38.62
N GLU A 1040 3.50 21.61 38.22
CA GLU A 1040 4.36 21.01 37.20
C GLU A 1040 4.12 21.64 35.83
N VAL A 1041 2.86 21.87 35.43
CA VAL A 1041 2.51 22.62 34.21
C VAL A 1041 3.17 24.01 34.20
N ARG A 1042 3.01 24.79 35.28
CA ARG A 1042 3.61 26.13 35.36
C ARG A 1042 5.14 26.09 35.31
N ARG A 1043 5.75 25.09 35.96
CA ARG A 1043 7.20 24.91 35.92
C ARG A 1043 7.68 24.58 34.51
N PHE A 1044 7.02 23.64 33.85
CA PHE A 1044 7.34 23.26 32.47
C PHE A 1044 7.24 24.46 31.54
N GLN A 1045 6.11 25.18 31.59
CA GLN A 1045 5.89 26.39 30.79
C GLN A 1045 6.92 27.48 31.07
N SER A 1046 7.35 27.65 32.32
CA SER A 1046 8.35 28.64 32.68
C SER A 1046 9.76 28.25 32.23
N ARG A 1047 10.12 26.96 32.31
CA ARG A 1047 11.45 26.46 31.94
C ARG A 1047 11.64 26.46 30.43
N TRP A 1048 10.63 25.96 29.71
CA TRP A 1048 10.65 25.74 28.27
C TRP A 1048 9.86 26.81 27.51
N ALA A 1049 9.76 28.02 28.09
CA ALA A 1049 8.96 29.11 27.54
C ALA A 1049 9.40 29.50 26.12
N LYS A 1050 10.71 29.45 25.88
CA LYS A 1050 11.30 29.77 24.58
C LYS A 1050 10.93 28.71 23.54
N GLU A 1051 11.18 27.44 23.85
CA GLU A 1051 10.91 26.32 22.94
C GLU A 1051 9.42 26.16 22.64
N LEU A 1052 8.54 26.42 23.62
CA LEU A 1052 7.10 26.47 23.39
C LEU A 1052 6.65 27.64 22.50
N ALA A 1053 7.38 28.75 22.52
CA ALA A 1053 7.10 29.92 21.69
C ALA A 1053 7.63 29.76 20.27
N ASP A 1054 8.84 29.18 20.13
CA ASP A 1054 9.50 28.90 18.86
C ASP A 1054 8.75 27.78 18.09
N GLY A 1055 8.16 26.82 18.81
CA GLY A 1055 7.43 25.69 18.24
C GLY A 1055 8.23 24.39 18.28
N ASP A 1056 7.56 23.26 18.06
CA ASP A 1056 8.21 21.96 17.98
C ASP A 1056 8.80 21.76 16.58
N PRO A 1057 10.11 21.55 16.41
CA PRO A 1057 10.72 21.41 15.09
C PRO A 1057 10.22 20.20 14.31
N TYR A 1058 9.72 19.16 14.98
CA TYR A 1058 9.19 17.97 14.31
C TYR A 1058 7.68 18.04 14.06
N TYR A 1059 7.06 19.19 14.33
CA TYR A 1059 5.64 19.46 14.14
C TYR A 1059 5.40 20.81 13.45
N ASN A 1060 4.92 20.76 12.21
CA ASN A 1060 4.78 21.95 11.39
C ASN A 1060 3.81 22.99 12.02
N PRO A 1061 4.15 24.29 12.05
CA PRO A 1061 3.35 25.34 12.69
C PRO A 1061 1.97 25.59 12.05
N ASN A 1062 1.72 25.05 10.85
CA ASN A 1062 0.41 25.10 10.20
C ASN A 1062 -0.59 24.06 10.75
N LEU A 1063 -0.11 23.11 11.56
CA LEU A 1063 -0.92 22.10 12.24
C LEU A 1063 -1.43 22.60 13.61
N THR A 1064 -2.53 22.02 14.07
CA THR A 1064 -3.19 22.47 15.31
C THR A 1064 -2.49 21.96 16.58
N LEU A 1065 -2.28 22.85 17.54
CA LEU A 1065 -1.83 22.46 18.90
C LEU A 1065 -3.01 22.18 19.85
N ASP A 1066 -4.25 22.22 19.36
CA ASP A 1066 -5.44 21.93 20.17
C ASP A 1066 -5.75 20.43 20.27
N ARG A 1067 -5.20 19.60 19.38
CA ARG A 1067 -5.53 18.17 19.21
C ARG A 1067 -4.31 17.36 18.77
N GLU A 1068 -4.35 16.06 19.04
CA GLU A 1068 -3.30 15.10 18.71
C GLU A 1068 -3.41 14.50 17.29
N ASP A 1069 -4.28 15.03 16.42
CA ASP A 1069 -4.71 14.40 15.16
C ASP A 1069 -4.06 14.95 13.88
N PHE A 1070 -3.09 15.86 14.01
CA PHE A 1070 -2.41 16.52 12.87
C PHE A 1070 -3.38 17.26 11.93
N SER A 1071 -4.53 17.70 12.44
CA SER A 1071 -5.42 18.57 11.66
C SER A 1071 -4.85 19.98 11.52
N LEU A 1072 -5.28 20.70 10.48
CA LEU A 1072 -4.85 22.08 10.23
C LEU A 1072 -5.39 23.07 11.27
N LYS A 1073 -4.67 24.17 11.46
CA LYS A 1073 -4.99 25.27 12.38
C LYS A 1073 -6.21 26.12 11.99
#